data_AF-A0A173XPC6-F1
#
_entry.id   AF-A0A173XPC6-F1
#
_cell.length_a   1.000
_cell.length_b   1.000
_cell.length_c   1.000
_cell.angle_alpha   90.00
_cell.angle_beta   90.00
_cell.angle_gamma   90.00
#
_symmetry.space_group_name_H-M   'P 1'
#
loop_
_entity.id
_entity.type
_entity.pdbx_description
1 polymer ?
#
loop_
_entity_poly.entity_id
_entity_poly.type
_entity_poly.pdbx_seq_one_letter_code
_entity_poly.pdbx_strand_id
1 'polypeptide(L)'
;MVLILFYIQIKMKQNKVLIVILLLLLSFLASGACAQQKAIKILAIGNSFSQDAVEQYLYELANAEGIPVIIGNMYIAGCSLERHVKNARSNDSAYAYRKISLDGKKIEKKKMALGTVLADEEWDYVSLQQASPFSGMYETYETSLPELVEYVKVRLPKKTELMLHQTWAYAANATNTGFKNYGRDQLTMYHSIVKAVDKASKLTKIKMIIPTGTAIQNARTSFVGDHMNRDGYHLDLKIGRYTAACTWFEKIFERNVVGNPYYPEGMNYDQREVAQKAAHGAVLHPDRITELTELKEPAAKVNYDESKVPAYTLPDVLTLNNGQKVVTIKEWVKKRRPELIHLFETQMYGKAPAHPKDLHFRVLTEDKNALNGLATRREVAVYLTKDEKHYMTVLIYLPNQRQGAVPMFFGINFKGNHAIHPDEGITLPSEEKLLTYGRKYMFPRGNAASRWPVEMLMKHGYGLATFYRGDIDPDFDDAFRNGVHPLFYKKGQKRPADDEWGTLAAWAWGMSCVMDYFETDKDIDAKRVAIFGHSRLGKTTLWAGAIDPRFALVISNDSGCGGAALSRRKVGETVRAVNRQFTHWFCRNFWQYNDKEENLPVDQHELIALIAPRPVYIASAEEDCWADPRGEFLSGLYASPVYELFGLPGLPVKEMPAVNEPVLSGTIGYHIRSGQHDINLYDWTQYVQFADKHLKKDN
;
A
#
# COMPACT_ATOMS: atom_id res chain seq x y z
N MET A 1 48.83 -19.45 52.25
CA MET A 1 47.85 -20.05 51.30
C MET A 1 46.39 -20.01 51.76
N VAL A 2 46.10 -19.75 53.05
CA VAL A 2 44.71 -19.68 53.58
C VAL A 2 44.06 -18.28 53.43
N LEU A 3 44.86 -17.21 53.33
CA LEU A 3 44.35 -15.84 53.16
C LEU A 3 43.91 -15.48 51.73
N ILE A 4 44.40 -16.19 50.71
CA ILE A 4 44.03 -15.95 49.30
C ILE A 4 42.69 -16.65 48.97
N LEU A 5 42.39 -17.77 49.61
CA LEU A 5 41.11 -18.50 49.44
C LEU A 5 39.92 -17.76 50.08
N PHE A 6 40.13 -17.04 51.19
CA PHE A 6 39.09 -16.22 51.81
C PHE A 6 38.73 -14.96 51.00
N TYR A 7 39.72 -14.34 50.34
CA TYR A 7 39.49 -13.16 49.50
C TYR A 7 38.75 -13.51 48.19
N ILE A 8 38.98 -14.71 47.63
CA ILE A 8 38.28 -15.21 46.43
C ILE A 8 36.84 -15.63 46.74
N GLN A 9 36.56 -16.19 47.92
CA GLN A 9 35.18 -16.54 48.32
C GLN A 9 34.28 -15.31 48.60
N ILE A 10 34.83 -14.20 49.07
CA ILE A 10 34.06 -12.97 49.35
C ILE A 10 33.73 -12.22 48.04
N LYS A 11 34.66 -12.16 47.07
CA LYS A 11 34.39 -11.55 45.74
C LYS A 11 33.39 -12.35 44.89
N MET A 12 33.32 -13.67 45.05
CA MET A 12 32.33 -14.50 44.33
C MET A 12 30.90 -14.39 44.89
N LYS A 13 30.72 -14.04 46.17
CA LYS A 13 29.38 -13.79 46.74
C LYS A 13 28.82 -12.42 46.37
N GLN A 14 29.65 -11.37 46.31
CA GLN A 14 29.22 -10.05 45.83
C GLN A 14 28.87 -10.05 44.33
N ASN A 15 29.60 -10.82 43.50
CA ASN A 15 29.27 -10.94 42.07
C ASN A 15 28.00 -11.76 41.83
N LYS A 16 27.64 -12.74 42.66
CA LYS A 16 26.37 -13.47 42.49
C LYS A 16 25.15 -12.60 42.77
N VAL A 17 25.22 -11.71 43.77
CA VAL A 17 24.13 -10.77 44.06
C VAL A 17 24.03 -9.70 42.97
N LEU A 18 25.16 -9.19 42.47
CA LEU A 18 25.18 -8.23 41.37
C LEU A 18 24.69 -8.86 40.04
N ILE A 19 25.06 -10.11 39.75
CA ILE A 19 24.59 -10.85 38.57
C ILE A 19 23.10 -11.20 38.69
N VAL A 20 22.61 -11.54 39.88
CA VAL A 20 21.17 -11.79 40.11
C VAL A 20 20.37 -10.48 40.02
N ILE A 21 20.91 -9.36 40.53
CA ILE A 21 20.30 -8.03 40.37
C ILE A 21 20.36 -7.55 38.92
N LEU A 22 21.44 -7.83 38.18
CA LEU A 22 21.56 -7.51 36.76
C LEU A 22 20.66 -8.41 35.90
N LEU A 23 20.49 -9.69 36.24
CA LEU A 23 19.53 -10.60 35.60
C LEU A 23 18.09 -10.25 35.94
N LEU A 24 17.81 -9.78 37.17
CA LEU A 24 16.51 -9.24 37.57
C LEU A 24 16.24 -7.89 36.88
N LEU A 25 17.22 -6.99 36.78
CA LEU A 25 17.12 -5.74 36.02
C LEU A 25 17.02 -5.98 34.51
N LEU A 26 17.69 -6.99 33.95
CA LEU A 26 17.51 -7.43 32.56
C LEU A 26 16.13 -8.08 32.36
N SER A 27 15.58 -8.76 33.36
CA SER A 27 14.20 -9.25 33.31
C SER A 27 13.15 -8.14 33.47
N PHE A 28 13.47 -7.05 34.17
CA PHE A 28 12.63 -5.86 34.30
C PHE A 28 12.78 -4.86 33.13
N LEU A 29 13.92 -4.86 32.43
CA LEU A 29 14.16 -4.10 31.19
C LEU A 29 13.70 -4.87 29.94
N ALA A 30 13.55 -6.19 30.02
CA ALA A 30 12.85 -7.02 29.03
C ALA A 30 11.32 -6.95 29.18
N SER A 31 10.81 -6.38 30.27
CA SER A 31 9.41 -5.96 30.40
C SER A 31 9.26 -4.46 30.12
N GLY A 32 9.84 -3.99 29.02
CA GLY A 32 9.19 -2.90 28.29
C GLY A 32 7.81 -3.42 27.92
N ALA A 33 6.79 -2.99 28.66
CA ALA A 33 5.41 -3.37 28.44
C ALA A 33 4.92 -2.78 27.11
N CYS A 34 5.38 -3.35 26.00
CA CYS A 34 4.51 -3.58 24.87
C CYS A 34 3.41 -4.47 25.44
N ALA A 35 2.23 -3.89 25.70
CA ALA A 35 1.08 -4.65 26.11
C ALA A 35 0.87 -5.73 25.04
N GLN A 36 1.31 -6.96 25.32
CA GLN A 36 1.22 -8.06 24.38
C GLN A 36 -0.26 -8.21 24.05
N GLN A 37 -0.62 -7.86 22.81
CA GLN A 37 -2.00 -7.77 22.40
C GLN A 37 -2.67 -9.13 22.68
N LYS A 38 -3.70 -9.13 23.53
CA LYS A 38 -4.38 -10.37 23.93
C LYS A 38 -4.92 -11.04 22.67
N ALA A 39 -4.56 -12.31 22.46
CA ALA A 39 -4.98 -13.04 21.29
C ALA A 39 -6.50 -13.22 21.27
N ILE A 40 -7.11 -13.00 20.10
CA ILE A 40 -8.53 -13.23 19.86
C ILE A 40 -8.73 -14.73 19.59
N LYS A 41 -9.67 -15.35 20.29
CA LYS A 41 -9.90 -16.80 20.22
C LYS A 41 -11.24 -17.10 19.59
N ILE A 42 -11.23 -17.81 18.46
CA ILE A 42 -12.40 -18.09 17.63
C ILE A 42 -12.62 -19.59 17.55
N LEU A 43 -13.82 -20.08 17.86
CA LEU A 43 -14.21 -21.48 17.68
C LEU A 43 -15.37 -21.61 16.71
N ALA A 44 -15.24 -22.41 15.67
CA ALA A 44 -16.36 -22.84 14.84
C ALA A 44 -16.84 -24.23 15.26
N ILE A 45 -18.12 -24.37 15.61
CA ILE A 45 -18.78 -25.66 15.79
C ILE A 45 -19.54 -25.96 14.50
N GLY A 46 -19.05 -26.92 13.72
CA GLY A 46 -19.60 -27.12 12.39
C GLY A 46 -19.11 -28.35 11.64
N ASN A 47 -18.98 -28.16 10.32
CA ASN A 47 -18.79 -29.22 9.35
C ASN A 47 -17.85 -28.77 8.22
N SER A 48 -17.96 -29.32 7.01
CA SER A 48 -17.11 -28.94 5.88
C SER A 48 -17.23 -27.46 5.49
N PHE A 49 -18.34 -26.79 5.82
CA PHE A 49 -18.51 -25.36 5.54
C PHE A 49 -17.70 -24.48 6.50
N SER A 50 -17.60 -24.83 7.79
CA SER A 50 -16.71 -24.12 8.71
C SER A 50 -15.25 -24.39 8.37
N GLN A 51 -14.92 -25.63 7.96
CA GLN A 51 -13.59 -25.97 7.47
C GLN A 51 -13.16 -25.06 6.32
N ASP A 52 -14.03 -24.89 5.31
CA ASP A 52 -13.73 -24.02 4.17
C ASP A 52 -13.59 -22.54 4.58
N ALA A 53 -14.31 -22.08 5.62
CA ALA A 53 -14.26 -20.68 6.03
C ALA A 53 -13.04 -20.31 6.89
N VAL A 54 -12.62 -21.18 7.83
CA VAL A 54 -11.69 -20.77 8.90
C VAL A 54 -10.33 -21.45 8.90
N GLU A 55 -10.15 -22.58 8.18
CA GLU A 55 -8.94 -23.40 8.35
C GLU A 55 -7.74 -23.03 7.47
N GLN A 56 -7.86 -22.05 6.57
CA GLN A 56 -6.84 -21.81 5.52
C GLN A 56 -6.33 -20.40 5.35
N TYR A 57 -7.18 -19.38 5.52
CA TYR A 57 -6.82 -18.01 5.18
C TYR A 57 -7.17 -17.00 6.27
N LEU A 58 -8.01 -17.37 7.25
CA LEU A 58 -8.44 -16.46 8.31
C LEU A 58 -7.28 -16.11 9.27
N TYR A 59 -6.41 -17.08 9.56
CA TYR A 59 -5.22 -16.83 10.38
C TYR A 59 -4.27 -15.86 9.67
N GLU A 60 -4.02 -16.10 8.38
CA GLU A 60 -3.08 -15.33 7.57
C GLU A 60 -3.55 -13.89 7.36
N LEU A 61 -4.85 -13.68 7.12
CA LEU A 61 -5.48 -12.36 7.07
C LEU A 61 -5.29 -11.59 8.39
N ALA A 62 -5.50 -12.24 9.53
CA ALA A 62 -5.30 -11.66 10.86
C ALA A 62 -3.82 -11.35 11.13
N ASN A 63 -2.93 -12.27 10.77
CA ASN A 63 -1.49 -12.14 10.95
C ASN A 63 -0.90 -10.99 10.10
N ALA A 64 -1.36 -10.81 8.86
CA ALA A 64 -1.00 -9.67 8.01
C ALA A 64 -1.28 -8.31 8.68
N GLU A 65 -2.32 -8.28 9.51
CA GLU A 65 -2.81 -7.11 10.24
C GLU A 65 -2.23 -7.00 11.65
N GLY A 66 -1.31 -7.90 12.00
CA GLY A 66 -0.65 -7.97 13.30
C GLY A 66 -1.58 -8.40 14.44
N ILE A 67 -2.70 -9.07 14.14
CA ILE A 67 -3.69 -9.50 15.12
C ILE A 67 -3.37 -10.93 15.57
N PRO A 68 -2.95 -11.16 16.82
CA PRO A 68 -2.74 -12.51 17.32
C PRO A 68 -4.08 -13.25 17.43
N VAL A 69 -4.18 -14.43 16.81
CA VAL A 69 -5.43 -15.19 16.76
C VAL A 69 -5.20 -16.68 17.02
N ILE A 70 -6.15 -17.32 17.71
CA ILE A 70 -6.24 -18.78 17.85
C ILE A 70 -7.57 -19.21 17.23
N ILE A 71 -7.54 -20.19 16.33
CA ILE A 71 -8.73 -20.65 15.60
C ILE A 71 -8.95 -22.13 15.87
N GLY A 72 -10.09 -22.46 16.47
CA GLY A 72 -10.59 -23.82 16.60
C GLY A 72 -11.67 -24.13 15.57
N ASN A 73 -11.63 -25.31 14.98
CA ASN A 73 -12.73 -25.88 14.22
C ASN A 73 -13.10 -27.25 14.81
N MET A 74 -14.31 -27.33 15.35
CA MET A 74 -14.90 -28.53 15.90
C MET A 74 -15.74 -29.21 14.82
N TYR A 75 -15.14 -30.22 14.19
CA TYR A 75 -15.54 -30.72 12.89
C TYR A 75 -16.20 -32.10 12.96
N ILE A 76 -17.37 -32.22 12.33
CA ILE A 76 -17.96 -33.48 11.87
C ILE A 76 -18.46 -33.27 10.43
N ALA A 77 -18.06 -34.13 9.49
CA ALA A 77 -18.51 -34.02 8.10
C ALA A 77 -20.04 -34.07 7.99
N GLY A 78 -20.64 -33.09 7.29
CA GLY A 78 -22.08 -32.99 7.09
C GLY A 78 -22.93 -32.87 8.37
N CYS A 79 -22.34 -32.49 9.51
CA CYS A 79 -23.06 -32.44 10.79
C CYS A 79 -24.19 -31.41 10.77
N SER A 80 -25.39 -31.84 11.13
CA SER A 80 -26.57 -31.00 11.35
C SER A 80 -26.61 -30.48 12.78
N LEU A 81 -27.38 -29.41 13.01
CA LEU A 81 -27.67 -28.91 14.36
C LEU A 81 -28.25 -30.01 15.27
N GLU A 82 -29.16 -30.83 14.74
CA GLU A 82 -29.74 -31.96 15.46
C GLU A 82 -28.68 -32.95 15.94
N ARG A 83 -27.71 -33.28 15.08
CA ARG A 83 -26.61 -34.19 15.45
C ARG A 83 -25.68 -33.55 16.48
N HIS A 84 -25.44 -32.24 16.42
CA HIS A 84 -24.70 -31.53 17.46
C HIS A 84 -25.42 -31.61 18.82
N VAL A 85 -26.74 -31.39 18.85
CA VAL A 85 -27.57 -31.53 20.07
C VAL A 85 -27.51 -32.96 20.60
N LYS A 86 -27.67 -33.98 19.74
CA LYS A 86 -27.57 -35.39 20.15
C LYS A 86 -26.22 -35.67 20.82
N ASN A 87 -25.12 -35.27 20.18
CA ASN A 87 -23.79 -35.47 20.73
C ASN A 87 -23.58 -34.68 22.04
N ALA A 88 -24.21 -33.52 22.20
CA ALA A 88 -24.14 -32.72 23.41
C ALA A 88 -24.87 -33.39 24.59
N ARG A 89 -26.06 -33.97 24.35
CA ARG A 89 -26.84 -34.73 25.34
C ARG A 89 -26.09 -35.98 25.81
N SER A 90 -25.51 -36.73 24.89
CA SER A 90 -24.82 -38.00 25.17
C SER A 90 -23.34 -37.83 25.58
N ASN A 91 -22.80 -36.60 25.49
CA ASN A 91 -21.37 -36.31 25.65
C ASN A 91 -20.48 -37.16 24.72
N ASP A 92 -20.93 -37.36 23.48
CA ASP A 92 -20.25 -38.23 22.52
C ASP A 92 -18.91 -37.65 22.08
N SER A 93 -17.86 -38.47 22.14
CA SER A 93 -16.51 -38.18 21.65
C SER A 93 -16.42 -38.35 20.13
N ALA A 94 -17.23 -37.59 19.39
CA ALA A 94 -17.46 -37.78 17.95
C ALA A 94 -16.70 -36.80 17.04
N TYR A 95 -16.05 -35.79 17.59
CA TYR A 95 -15.51 -34.67 16.82
C TYR A 95 -14.03 -34.85 16.48
N ALA A 96 -13.62 -34.32 15.33
CA ALA A 96 -12.24 -33.94 15.10
C ALA A 96 -12.09 -32.47 15.53
N TYR A 97 -11.27 -32.21 16.54
CA TYR A 97 -10.93 -30.86 16.96
C TYR A 97 -9.64 -30.43 16.26
N ARG A 98 -9.75 -29.44 15.38
CA ARG A 98 -8.63 -28.89 14.62
C ARG A 98 -8.34 -27.49 15.11
N LYS A 99 -7.10 -27.22 15.54
CA LYS A 99 -6.73 -25.94 16.15
C LYS A 99 -5.53 -25.34 15.43
N ILE A 100 -5.65 -24.10 15.00
CA ILE A 100 -4.56 -23.25 14.52
C ILE A 100 -4.06 -22.43 15.71
N SER A 101 -2.79 -22.63 16.06
CA SER A 101 -2.16 -21.96 17.20
C SER A 101 -1.60 -20.58 16.81
N LEU A 102 -1.07 -19.84 17.78
CA LEU A 102 -0.48 -18.50 17.56
C LEU A 102 0.69 -18.47 16.57
N ASP A 103 1.31 -19.61 16.27
CA ASP A 103 2.36 -19.74 15.28
C ASP A 103 1.83 -20.14 13.88
N GLY A 104 0.50 -20.18 13.70
CA GLY A 104 -0.17 -20.56 12.47
C GLY A 104 -0.21 -22.06 12.22
N LYS A 105 0.35 -22.89 13.10
CA LYS A 105 0.36 -24.35 12.90
C LYS A 105 -0.98 -24.96 13.28
N LYS A 106 -1.48 -25.80 12.38
CA LYS A 106 -2.69 -26.59 12.58
C LYS A 106 -2.39 -27.95 13.22
N ILE A 107 -3.04 -28.24 14.34
CA ILE A 107 -3.03 -29.54 15.01
C ILE A 107 -4.43 -30.16 14.98
N GLU A 108 -4.53 -31.49 14.93
CA GLU A 108 -5.80 -32.22 14.99
C GLU A 108 -5.82 -33.21 16.16
N LYS A 109 -6.89 -33.19 16.95
CA LYS A 109 -7.21 -34.19 17.98
C LYS A 109 -8.54 -34.87 17.61
N LYS A 110 -8.53 -36.19 17.46
CA LYS A 110 -9.73 -36.98 17.12
C LYS A 110 -10.44 -37.45 18.38
N LYS A 111 -11.72 -37.83 18.23
CA LYS A 111 -12.56 -38.37 19.30
C LYS A 111 -12.69 -37.40 20.48
N MET A 112 -12.98 -36.14 20.18
CA MET A 112 -13.20 -35.10 21.18
C MET A 112 -14.69 -34.94 21.46
N ALA A 113 -15.05 -34.67 22.71
CA ALA A 113 -16.42 -34.31 23.10
C ALA A 113 -16.61 -32.78 23.10
N LEU A 114 -17.85 -32.32 22.88
CA LEU A 114 -18.20 -30.89 22.80
C LEU A 114 -17.78 -30.11 24.05
N GLY A 115 -18.05 -30.66 25.23
CA GLY A 115 -17.68 -30.01 26.50
C GLY A 115 -16.17 -29.81 26.65
N THR A 116 -15.36 -30.77 26.19
CA THR A 116 -13.89 -30.70 26.29
C THR A 116 -13.31 -29.57 25.44
N VAL A 117 -13.83 -29.36 24.23
CA VAL A 117 -13.34 -28.30 23.32
C VAL A 117 -13.80 -26.92 23.77
N LEU A 118 -15.02 -26.81 24.30
CA LEU A 118 -15.52 -25.55 24.86
C LEU A 118 -14.67 -25.06 26.04
N ALA A 119 -14.06 -25.99 26.80
CA ALA A 119 -13.17 -25.68 27.91
C ALA A 119 -11.68 -25.52 27.52
N ASP A 120 -11.30 -25.78 26.25
CA ASP A 120 -9.91 -25.74 25.79
C ASP A 120 -9.31 -24.34 25.81
N GLU A 121 -10.13 -23.30 25.59
CA GLU A 121 -9.73 -21.90 25.58
C GLU A 121 -10.82 -21.00 26.18
N GLU A 122 -10.41 -19.82 26.66
CA GLU A 122 -11.34 -18.72 26.90
C GLU A 122 -11.82 -18.09 25.58
N TRP A 123 -12.64 -18.81 24.84
CA TRP A 123 -13.14 -18.39 23.52
C TRP A 123 -13.78 -17.00 23.58
N ASP A 124 -13.39 -16.10 22.69
CA ASP A 124 -14.00 -14.77 22.54
C ASP A 124 -15.20 -14.84 21.59
N TYR A 125 -15.09 -15.69 20.55
CA TYR A 125 -16.14 -15.89 19.55
C TYR A 125 -16.42 -17.37 19.34
N VAL A 126 -17.71 -17.76 19.33
CA VAL A 126 -18.13 -19.14 19.01
C VAL A 126 -19.21 -19.14 17.94
N SER A 127 -18.92 -19.74 16.79
CA SER A 127 -19.86 -19.86 15.68
C SER A 127 -20.64 -21.16 15.70
N LEU A 128 -21.92 -21.06 15.34
CA LEU A 128 -22.81 -22.18 15.04
C LEU A 128 -23.26 -22.11 13.57
N GLN A 129 -23.51 -23.26 12.96
CA GLN A 129 -24.02 -23.37 11.59
C GLN A 129 -24.88 -24.61 11.40
N GLN A 130 -25.68 -24.61 10.33
CA GLN A 130 -26.46 -25.77 9.90
C GLN A 130 -25.72 -26.59 8.81
N ALA A 131 -26.12 -27.84 8.63
CA ALA A 131 -25.73 -28.64 7.47
C ALA A 131 -26.36 -28.09 6.19
N SER A 132 -25.58 -28.08 5.10
CA SER A 132 -25.95 -27.38 3.88
C SER A 132 -27.28 -27.77 3.22
N PRO A 133 -27.77 -29.04 3.25
CA PRO A 133 -29.10 -29.37 2.76
C PRO A 133 -30.23 -28.65 3.50
N PHE A 134 -30.01 -28.31 4.78
CA PHE A 134 -31.01 -27.74 5.69
C PHE A 134 -30.77 -26.26 5.98
N SER A 135 -29.72 -25.64 5.43
CA SER A 135 -29.31 -24.28 5.80
C SER A 135 -30.37 -23.21 5.54
N GLY A 136 -31.30 -23.42 4.59
CA GLY A 136 -32.43 -22.54 4.34
C GLY A 136 -33.76 -23.00 4.93
N MET A 137 -33.77 -24.05 5.75
CA MET A 137 -34.99 -24.61 6.37
C MET A 137 -35.06 -24.18 7.84
N TYR A 138 -35.78 -23.09 8.11
CA TYR A 138 -35.86 -22.46 9.43
C TYR A 138 -36.33 -23.44 10.53
N GLU A 139 -37.23 -24.36 10.21
CA GLU A 139 -37.81 -25.34 11.13
C GLU A 139 -36.73 -26.23 11.76
N THR A 140 -35.64 -26.50 11.03
CA THR A 140 -34.50 -27.27 11.53
C THR A 140 -33.66 -26.48 12.54
N TYR A 141 -33.61 -25.15 12.42
CA TYR A 141 -33.01 -24.27 13.43
C TYR A 141 -33.92 -24.18 14.65
N GLU A 142 -35.21 -23.96 14.44
CA GLU A 142 -36.21 -23.84 15.51
C GLU A 142 -36.19 -25.06 16.44
N THR A 143 -36.06 -26.25 15.86
CA THR A 143 -36.05 -27.52 16.59
C THR A 143 -34.77 -27.72 17.43
N SER A 144 -33.60 -27.34 16.93
CA SER A 144 -32.31 -27.77 17.52
C SER A 144 -31.43 -26.65 18.05
N LEU A 145 -31.50 -25.45 17.45
CA LEU A 145 -30.56 -24.37 17.76
C LEU A 145 -30.70 -23.84 19.21
N PRO A 146 -31.92 -23.63 19.78
CA PRO A 146 -32.04 -23.09 21.14
C PRO A 146 -31.34 -23.95 22.20
N GLU A 147 -31.49 -25.28 22.12
CA GLU A 147 -30.86 -26.20 23.05
C GLU A 147 -29.33 -26.22 22.91
N LEU A 148 -28.83 -26.24 21.66
CA LEU A 148 -27.38 -26.19 21.43
C LEU A 148 -26.78 -24.88 21.94
N VAL A 149 -27.47 -23.75 21.73
CA VAL A 149 -27.06 -22.45 22.25
C VAL A 149 -27.00 -22.47 23.76
N GLU A 150 -28.00 -23.01 24.44
CA GLU A 150 -28.00 -23.10 25.90
C GLU A 150 -26.85 -23.98 26.40
N TYR A 151 -26.66 -25.16 25.79
CA TYR A 151 -25.57 -26.08 26.12
C TYR A 151 -24.19 -25.41 26.03
N VAL A 152 -23.99 -24.61 24.98
CA VAL A 152 -22.74 -23.91 24.70
C VAL A 152 -22.56 -22.71 25.64
N LYS A 153 -23.59 -21.86 25.81
CA LYS A 153 -23.52 -20.64 26.65
C LYS A 153 -23.13 -20.93 28.09
N VAL A 154 -23.70 -21.96 28.71
CA VAL A 154 -23.42 -22.28 30.12
C VAL A 154 -22.00 -22.79 30.37
N ARG A 155 -21.25 -23.13 29.29
CA ARG A 155 -19.88 -23.65 29.34
C ARG A 155 -18.83 -22.65 28.85
N LEU A 156 -19.24 -21.48 28.38
CA LEU A 156 -18.35 -20.45 27.85
C LEU A 156 -18.20 -19.29 28.84
N PRO A 157 -17.11 -18.51 28.74
CA PRO A 157 -16.99 -17.24 29.43
C PRO A 157 -18.20 -16.32 29.14
N LYS A 158 -18.65 -15.55 30.14
CA LYS A 158 -19.79 -14.61 29.97
C LYS A 158 -19.56 -13.56 28.88
N LYS A 159 -18.30 -13.25 28.57
CA LYS A 159 -17.89 -12.30 27.53
C LYS A 159 -17.96 -12.86 26.11
N THR A 160 -18.12 -14.17 25.96
CA THR A 160 -18.06 -14.82 24.65
C THR A 160 -19.24 -14.41 23.79
N GLU A 161 -18.96 -13.94 22.59
CA GLU A 161 -19.97 -13.61 21.61
C GLU A 161 -20.27 -14.83 20.74
N LEU A 162 -21.54 -15.22 20.69
CA LEU A 162 -22.00 -16.25 19.76
C LEU A 162 -22.25 -15.65 18.38
N MET A 163 -22.02 -16.47 17.36
CA MET A 163 -22.17 -16.08 15.96
C MET A 163 -22.98 -17.14 15.20
N LEU A 164 -23.76 -16.71 14.22
CA LEU A 164 -24.34 -17.59 13.21
C LEU A 164 -23.58 -17.44 11.91
N HIS A 165 -23.00 -18.54 11.42
CA HIS A 165 -22.37 -18.56 10.11
C HIS A 165 -23.43 -18.81 9.04
N GLN A 166 -23.78 -17.74 8.31
CA GLN A 166 -24.68 -17.80 7.17
C GLN A 166 -23.94 -18.46 6.01
N THR A 167 -24.18 -19.75 5.80
CA THR A 167 -23.54 -20.54 4.73
C THR A 167 -23.98 -20.10 3.34
N TRP A 168 -23.35 -20.62 2.29
CA TRP A 168 -23.63 -20.25 0.90
C TRP A 168 -24.58 -21.22 0.18
N ALA A 169 -25.22 -20.72 -0.87
CA ALA A 169 -25.98 -21.53 -1.82
C ALA A 169 -25.04 -22.34 -2.72
N TYR A 170 -25.51 -23.51 -3.15
CA TYR A 170 -24.79 -24.35 -4.09
C TYR A 170 -24.61 -23.68 -5.46
N ALA A 171 -23.64 -24.16 -6.24
CA ALA A 171 -23.52 -23.80 -7.64
C ALA A 171 -24.79 -24.20 -8.42
N ALA A 172 -25.15 -23.46 -9.45
CA ALA A 172 -26.32 -23.71 -10.27
C ALA A 172 -26.30 -25.11 -10.91
N ASN A 173 -25.12 -25.65 -11.20
CA ASN A 173 -24.93 -26.99 -11.75
C ASN A 173 -24.84 -28.11 -10.69
N ALA A 174 -25.09 -27.83 -9.41
CA ALA A 174 -24.90 -28.81 -8.36
C ALA A 174 -25.85 -30.02 -8.47
N THR A 175 -25.28 -31.23 -8.32
CA THR A 175 -26.04 -32.49 -8.43
C THR A 175 -26.50 -33.02 -7.08
N ASN A 176 -26.00 -32.47 -5.97
CA ASN A 176 -26.26 -32.89 -4.59
C ASN A 176 -27.78 -33.00 -4.31
N THR A 177 -28.21 -34.08 -3.66
CA THR A 177 -29.63 -34.38 -3.41
C THR A 177 -30.31 -33.35 -2.51
N GLY A 178 -29.57 -32.72 -1.59
CA GLY A 178 -30.07 -31.65 -0.74
C GLY A 178 -30.50 -30.40 -1.52
N PHE A 179 -30.01 -30.21 -2.76
CA PHE A 179 -30.41 -29.07 -3.58
C PHE A 179 -31.87 -29.16 -4.03
N LYS A 180 -32.45 -30.37 -4.04
CA LYS A 180 -33.87 -30.59 -4.35
C LYS A 180 -34.80 -29.85 -3.39
N ASN A 181 -34.38 -29.63 -2.14
CA ASN A 181 -35.15 -28.86 -1.15
C ASN A 181 -35.41 -27.42 -1.59
N TYR A 182 -34.62 -26.91 -2.54
CA TYR A 182 -34.68 -25.55 -3.07
C TYR A 182 -35.02 -25.54 -4.56
N GLY A 183 -35.67 -26.60 -5.06
CA GLY A 183 -36.03 -26.71 -6.48
C GLY A 183 -34.83 -26.80 -7.43
N ARG A 184 -33.62 -27.11 -6.91
CA ARG A 184 -32.35 -27.00 -7.64
C ARG A 184 -32.09 -25.60 -8.19
N ASP A 185 -32.55 -24.58 -7.48
CA ASP A 185 -32.34 -23.18 -7.84
C ASP A 185 -31.42 -22.47 -6.83
N GLN A 186 -30.34 -21.89 -7.34
CA GLN A 186 -29.29 -21.28 -6.52
C GLN A 186 -29.81 -20.07 -5.73
N LEU A 187 -30.55 -19.18 -6.40
CA LEU A 187 -31.05 -17.95 -5.77
C LEU A 187 -32.11 -18.26 -4.73
N THR A 188 -32.99 -19.23 -4.99
CA THR A 188 -33.96 -19.75 -4.04
C THR A 188 -33.27 -20.29 -2.79
N MET A 189 -32.20 -21.08 -2.96
CA MET A 189 -31.39 -21.56 -1.83
C MET A 189 -30.74 -20.40 -1.07
N TYR A 190 -30.13 -19.43 -1.76
CA TYR A 190 -29.51 -18.26 -1.15
C TYR A 190 -30.51 -17.46 -0.30
N HIS A 191 -31.64 -17.06 -0.88
CA HIS A 191 -32.67 -16.29 -0.16
C HIS A 191 -33.26 -17.09 1.02
N SER A 192 -33.43 -18.40 0.86
CA SER A 192 -33.89 -19.27 1.94
C SER A 192 -32.90 -19.32 3.10
N ILE A 193 -31.58 -19.41 2.82
CA ILE A 193 -30.53 -19.39 3.85
C ILE A 193 -30.52 -18.05 4.59
N VAL A 194 -30.47 -16.92 3.87
CA VAL A 194 -30.47 -15.58 4.47
C VAL A 194 -31.66 -15.42 5.42
N LYS A 195 -32.86 -15.78 4.96
CA LYS A 195 -34.10 -15.70 5.73
C LYS A 195 -34.11 -16.63 6.95
N ALA A 196 -33.65 -17.87 6.79
CA ALA A 196 -33.61 -18.83 7.89
C ALA A 196 -32.64 -18.38 9.00
N VAL A 197 -31.46 -17.87 8.62
CA VAL A 197 -30.45 -17.40 9.57
C VAL A 197 -30.90 -16.12 10.28
N ASP A 198 -31.55 -15.17 9.59
CA ASP A 198 -32.15 -13.99 10.23
C ASP A 198 -33.20 -14.38 11.29
N LYS A 199 -34.10 -15.31 10.96
CA LYS A 199 -35.07 -15.83 11.93
C LYS A 199 -34.40 -16.57 13.09
N ALA A 200 -33.39 -17.40 12.81
CA ALA A 200 -32.64 -18.12 13.83
C ALA A 200 -31.87 -17.19 14.78
N SER A 201 -31.32 -16.09 14.24
CA SER A 201 -30.69 -15.02 15.02
C SER A 201 -31.68 -14.41 16.02
N LYS A 202 -32.90 -14.08 15.56
CA LYS A 202 -33.98 -13.54 16.41
C LYS A 202 -34.42 -14.55 17.47
N LEU A 203 -34.61 -15.82 17.09
CA LEU A 203 -35.00 -16.91 17.98
C LEU A 203 -34.03 -17.07 19.16
N THR A 204 -32.72 -16.98 18.89
CA THR A 204 -31.67 -17.26 19.88
C THR A 204 -31.03 -16.02 20.50
N LYS A 205 -31.43 -14.84 20.03
CA LYS A 205 -30.87 -13.53 20.38
C LYS A 205 -29.37 -13.41 20.07
N ILE A 206 -28.89 -14.17 19.09
CA ILE A 206 -27.51 -14.06 18.59
C ILE A 206 -27.45 -12.88 17.62
N LYS A 207 -26.71 -11.83 17.97
CA LYS A 207 -26.65 -10.59 17.18
C LYS A 207 -25.69 -10.66 16.00
N MET A 208 -24.62 -11.45 16.12
CA MET A 208 -23.59 -11.53 15.09
C MET A 208 -23.93 -12.61 14.06
N ILE A 209 -24.13 -12.20 12.81
CA ILE A 209 -24.22 -13.08 11.65
C ILE A 209 -22.96 -12.86 10.81
N ILE A 210 -22.28 -13.94 10.40
CA ILE A 210 -21.20 -13.90 9.42
C ILE A 210 -21.81 -14.15 8.03
N PRO A 211 -21.95 -13.14 7.16
CA PRO A 211 -22.74 -13.21 5.93
C PRO A 211 -21.98 -13.85 4.76
N THR A 212 -21.36 -15.02 4.98
CA THR A 212 -20.53 -15.69 3.96
C THR A 212 -21.36 -16.07 2.74
N GLY A 213 -22.62 -16.48 2.91
CA GLY A 213 -23.52 -16.77 1.80
C GLY A 213 -23.72 -15.58 0.86
N THR A 214 -23.94 -14.40 1.42
CA THR A 214 -24.01 -13.16 0.65
C THR A 214 -22.68 -12.81 -0.01
N ALA A 215 -21.54 -12.98 0.68
CA ALA A 215 -20.23 -12.72 0.09
C ALA A 215 -19.96 -13.61 -1.14
N ILE A 216 -20.30 -14.90 -1.07
CA ILE A 216 -20.17 -15.80 -2.22
C ILE A 216 -21.11 -15.39 -3.35
N GLN A 217 -22.33 -14.95 -3.04
CA GLN A 217 -23.26 -14.47 -4.07
C GLN A 217 -22.81 -13.15 -4.70
N ASN A 218 -22.19 -12.24 -3.94
CA ASN A 218 -21.55 -11.02 -4.46
C ASN A 218 -20.42 -11.37 -5.43
N ALA A 219 -19.54 -12.31 -5.06
CA ALA A 219 -18.43 -12.72 -5.91
C ALA A 219 -18.89 -13.31 -7.26
N ARG A 220 -20.02 -14.04 -7.28
CA ARG A 220 -20.63 -14.58 -8.51
C ARG A 220 -21.06 -13.52 -9.52
N THR A 221 -21.21 -12.26 -9.11
CA THR A 221 -21.56 -11.13 -10.00
C THR A 221 -20.37 -10.58 -10.80
N SER A 222 -19.16 -11.06 -10.51
CA SER A 222 -17.91 -10.69 -11.19
C SER A 222 -17.56 -11.66 -12.34
N PHE A 223 -16.41 -11.45 -12.99
CA PHE A 223 -15.85 -12.34 -14.02
C PHE A 223 -15.61 -13.77 -13.52
N VAL A 224 -15.56 -13.99 -12.20
CA VAL A 224 -15.42 -15.33 -11.60
C VAL A 224 -16.67 -16.18 -11.85
N GLY A 225 -17.84 -15.54 -11.96
CA GLY A 225 -19.11 -16.24 -12.17
C GLY A 225 -19.39 -17.32 -11.14
N ASP A 226 -20.05 -18.40 -11.55
CA ASP A 226 -20.45 -19.49 -10.66
C ASP A 226 -19.33 -20.49 -10.33
N HIS A 227 -18.06 -20.10 -10.51
CA HIS A 227 -16.88 -20.93 -10.24
C HIS A 227 -16.36 -20.80 -8.80
N MET A 228 -17.25 -20.46 -7.86
CA MET A 228 -16.93 -20.33 -6.43
C MET A 228 -16.87 -21.66 -5.69
N ASN A 229 -17.29 -22.76 -6.34
CA ASN A 229 -17.38 -24.09 -5.75
C ASN A 229 -16.56 -25.13 -6.54
N ARG A 230 -15.88 -26.04 -5.83
CA ARG A 230 -15.02 -27.09 -6.44
C ARG A 230 -15.79 -28.35 -6.86
N ASP A 231 -16.89 -28.65 -6.19
CA ASP A 231 -17.70 -29.85 -6.40
C ASP A 231 -19.22 -29.55 -6.38
N GLY A 232 -19.56 -28.30 -6.70
CA GLY A 232 -20.92 -27.79 -6.73
C GLY A 232 -21.45 -27.29 -5.39
N TYR A 233 -20.78 -27.55 -4.26
CA TYR A 233 -21.25 -27.04 -2.97
C TYR A 233 -20.16 -26.73 -1.96
N HIS A 234 -19.00 -27.37 -1.99
CA HIS A 234 -17.86 -26.89 -1.22
C HIS A 234 -17.11 -25.80 -1.98
N LEU A 235 -16.48 -24.88 -1.26
CA LEU A 235 -15.82 -23.73 -1.88
C LEU A 235 -14.59 -24.15 -2.67
N ASP A 236 -14.31 -23.41 -3.74
CA ASP A 236 -13.02 -23.47 -4.43
C ASP A 236 -11.88 -23.32 -3.41
N LEU A 237 -10.80 -24.08 -3.63
CA LEU A 237 -9.66 -24.17 -2.70
C LEU A 237 -8.93 -22.84 -2.53
N LYS A 238 -9.08 -21.90 -3.48
CA LYS A 238 -8.48 -20.57 -3.44
C LYS A 238 -9.55 -19.48 -3.24
N ILE A 239 -10.21 -19.04 -4.31
CA ILE A 239 -11.03 -17.82 -4.28
C ILE A 239 -12.28 -17.99 -3.41
N GLY A 240 -12.91 -19.17 -3.46
CA GLY A 240 -14.07 -19.46 -2.63
C GLY A 240 -13.75 -19.36 -1.14
N ARG A 241 -12.76 -20.13 -0.69
CA ARG A 241 -12.31 -20.15 0.71
C ARG A 241 -11.75 -18.81 1.17
N TYR A 242 -11.02 -18.11 0.30
CA TYR A 242 -10.49 -16.78 0.61
C TYR A 242 -11.62 -15.74 0.79
N THR A 243 -12.65 -15.75 -0.05
CA THR A 243 -13.83 -14.89 0.10
C THR A 243 -14.53 -15.13 1.44
N ALA A 244 -14.68 -16.40 1.83
CA ALA A 244 -15.25 -16.76 3.13
C ALA A 244 -14.39 -16.25 4.30
N ALA A 245 -13.07 -16.47 4.24
CA ALA A 245 -12.15 -16.00 5.26
C ALA A 245 -12.12 -14.46 5.37
N CYS A 246 -12.17 -13.74 4.24
CA CYS A 246 -12.28 -12.28 4.21
C CYS A 246 -13.54 -11.79 4.94
N THR A 247 -14.66 -12.49 4.76
CA THR A 247 -15.94 -12.16 5.41
C THR A 247 -15.87 -12.37 6.92
N TRP A 248 -15.27 -13.48 7.36
CA TRP A 248 -15.03 -13.76 8.77
C TRP A 248 -14.08 -12.73 9.39
N PHE A 249 -12.99 -12.40 8.70
CA PHE A 249 -12.02 -11.41 9.14
C PHE A 249 -12.68 -10.06 9.39
N GLU A 250 -13.38 -9.51 8.39
CA GLU A 250 -13.95 -8.17 8.52
C GLU A 250 -15.02 -8.11 9.61
N LYS A 251 -15.85 -9.16 9.70
CA LYS A 251 -16.95 -9.19 10.66
C LYS A 251 -16.49 -9.32 12.11
N ILE A 252 -15.43 -10.10 12.37
CA ILE A 252 -14.93 -10.35 13.73
C ILE A 252 -14.01 -9.22 14.20
N PHE A 253 -13.13 -8.74 13.32
CA PHE A 253 -12.10 -7.77 13.70
C PHE A 253 -12.54 -6.32 13.47
N GLU A 254 -13.72 -6.10 12.87
CA GLU A 254 -14.25 -4.78 12.51
C GLU A 254 -13.23 -3.95 11.70
N ARG A 255 -12.47 -4.64 10.84
CA ARG A 255 -11.48 -4.05 9.93
C ARG A 255 -11.91 -4.29 8.51
N ASN A 256 -11.94 -3.23 7.71
CA ASN A 256 -12.19 -3.34 6.27
C ASN A 256 -11.17 -4.30 5.65
N VAL A 257 -11.64 -5.38 5.03
CA VAL A 257 -10.75 -6.39 4.42
C VAL A 257 -10.23 -5.97 3.05
N VAL A 258 -10.86 -4.97 2.41
CA VAL A 258 -10.35 -4.37 1.17
C VAL A 258 -9.05 -3.65 1.47
N GLY A 259 -7.98 -4.13 0.83
CA GLY A 259 -6.62 -3.65 1.06
C GLY A 259 -5.81 -4.50 2.02
N ASN A 260 -6.39 -5.54 2.66
CA ASN A 260 -5.59 -6.47 3.47
C ASN A 260 -4.44 -7.05 2.61
N PRO A 261 -3.18 -7.01 3.09
CA PRO A 261 -2.03 -7.31 2.25
C PRO A 261 -1.86 -8.82 1.99
N TYR A 262 -2.48 -9.69 2.80
CA TYR A 262 -2.43 -11.13 2.56
C TYR A 262 -3.41 -11.56 1.48
N TYR A 263 -2.95 -12.39 0.54
CA TYR A 263 -3.79 -13.18 -0.36
C TYR A 263 -3.11 -14.52 -0.70
N PRO A 264 -3.86 -15.54 -1.12
CA PRO A 264 -3.33 -16.88 -1.37
C PRO A 264 -2.28 -16.92 -2.49
N GLU A 265 -1.29 -17.80 -2.36
CA GLU A 265 -0.27 -18.00 -3.38
C GLU A 265 -0.87 -18.41 -4.74
N GLY A 266 -0.41 -17.74 -5.80
CA GLY A 266 -0.89 -17.94 -7.16
C GLY A 266 -2.33 -17.48 -7.40
N MET A 267 -2.92 -16.68 -6.51
CA MET A 267 -4.12 -15.89 -6.79
C MET A 267 -3.70 -14.59 -7.49
N ASN A 268 -4.41 -14.21 -8.57
CA ASN A 268 -4.13 -12.94 -9.25
C ASN A 268 -4.82 -11.76 -8.53
N TYR A 269 -4.42 -10.53 -8.86
CA TYR A 269 -4.95 -9.33 -8.22
C TYR A 269 -6.47 -9.14 -8.44
N ASP A 270 -6.97 -9.47 -9.62
CA ASP A 270 -8.41 -9.43 -9.94
C ASP A 270 -9.21 -10.32 -8.98
N GLN A 271 -8.76 -11.57 -8.79
CA GLN A 271 -9.40 -12.54 -7.90
C GLN A 271 -9.34 -12.10 -6.43
N ARG A 272 -8.21 -11.52 -6.00
CA ARG A 272 -8.08 -10.91 -4.66
C ARG A 272 -9.11 -9.81 -4.49
N GLU A 273 -9.22 -8.90 -5.46
CA GLU A 273 -10.12 -7.76 -5.40
C GLU A 273 -11.58 -8.20 -5.36
N VAL A 274 -11.97 -9.18 -6.19
CA VAL A 274 -13.30 -9.81 -6.13
C VAL A 274 -13.59 -10.33 -4.73
N ALA A 275 -12.70 -11.16 -4.17
CA ALA A 275 -12.92 -11.78 -2.87
C ALA A 275 -13.04 -10.75 -1.73
N GLN A 276 -12.16 -9.75 -1.69
CA GLN A 276 -12.17 -8.72 -0.65
C GLN A 276 -13.38 -7.79 -0.77
N LYS A 277 -13.71 -7.30 -1.98
CA LYS A 277 -14.89 -6.44 -2.19
C LYS A 277 -16.20 -7.19 -1.99
N ALA A 278 -16.28 -8.45 -2.42
CA ALA A 278 -17.45 -9.29 -2.20
C ALA A 278 -17.74 -9.47 -0.70
N ALA A 279 -16.70 -9.75 0.09
CA ALA A 279 -16.79 -9.86 1.54
C ALA A 279 -17.19 -8.53 2.20
N HIS A 280 -16.54 -7.42 1.83
CA HIS A 280 -16.86 -6.09 2.36
C HIS A 280 -18.31 -5.68 2.06
N GLY A 281 -18.75 -5.85 0.80
CA GLY A 281 -20.13 -5.60 0.39
C GLY A 281 -21.13 -6.44 1.18
N ALA A 282 -20.81 -7.71 1.50
CA ALA A 282 -21.67 -8.55 2.32
C ALA A 282 -21.70 -8.12 3.79
N VAL A 283 -20.62 -7.58 4.34
CA VAL A 283 -20.63 -7.05 5.72
C VAL A 283 -21.50 -5.79 5.81
N LEU A 284 -21.43 -4.91 4.81
CA LEU A 284 -22.27 -3.71 4.73
C LEU A 284 -23.74 -4.03 4.42
N HIS A 285 -23.98 -5.06 3.60
CA HIS A 285 -25.30 -5.42 3.08
C HIS A 285 -25.53 -6.95 3.21
N PRO A 286 -25.72 -7.47 4.43
CA PRO A 286 -25.71 -8.92 4.71
C PRO A 286 -26.93 -9.70 4.22
N ASP A 287 -27.93 -9.02 3.66
CA ASP A 287 -29.21 -9.58 3.23
C ASP A 287 -29.48 -9.40 1.73
N ARG A 288 -28.58 -8.74 0.98
CA ARG A 288 -28.74 -8.48 -0.45
C ARG A 288 -27.44 -8.62 -1.22
N ILE A 289 -27.58 -8.96 -2.51
CA ILE A 289 -26.44 -9.10 -3.41
C ILE A 289 -25.93 -7.70 -3.76
N THR A 290 -24.63 -7.48 -3.56
CA THR A 290 -23.89 -6.31 -4.05
C THR A 290 -23.24 -6.69 -5.37
N GLU A 291 -23.67 -6.04 -6.45
CA GLU A 291 -23.12 -6.25 -7.79
C GLU A 291 -21.71 -5.66 -7.91
N LEU A 292 -20.72 -6.49 -8.22
CA LEU A 292 -19.34 -6.08 -8.49
C LEU A 292 -19.18 -5.66 -9.95
N THR A 293 -19.93 -4.63 -10.35
CA THR A 293 -20.02 -4.19 -11.75
C THR A 293 -18.68 -3.85 -12.38
N GLU A 294 -17.74 -3.32 -11.59
CA GLU A 294 -16.39 -2.96 -12.01
C GLU A 294 -15.43 -4.15 -12.15
N LEU A 295 -15.85 -5.34 -11.74
CA LEU A 295 -15.10 -6.60 -11.86
C LEU A 295 -15.84 -7.62 -12.72
N LYS A 296 -16.73 -7.19 -13.62
CA LYS A 296 -17.42 -8.11 -14.55
C LYS A 296 -16.50 -8.72 -15.60
N GLU A 297 -15.41 -8.03 -15.92
CA GLU A 297 -14.37 -8.51 -16.84
C GLU A 297 -13.03 -8.56 -16.11
N PRO A 298 -12.16 -9.53 -16.42
CA PRO A 298 -10.80 -9.54 -15.88
C PRO A 298 -9.98 -8.41 -16.49
N ALA A 299 -8.80 -8.15 -15.92
CA ALA A 299 -7.94 -7.11 -16.46
C ALA A 299 -7.61 -7.33 -17.95
N ALA A 300 -7.95 -6.34 -18.79
CA ALA A 300 -7.54 -6.31 -20.19
C ALA A 300 -6.03 -6.50 -20.34
N LYS A 301 -5.61 -7.26 -21.37
CA LYS A 301 -4.19 -7.42 -21.71
C LYS A 301 -3.57 -6.07 -22.01
N VAL A 302 -2.33 -5.89 -21.56
CA VAL A 302 -1.56 -4.65 -21.75
C VAL A 302 -1.44 -4.33 -23.25
N ASN A 303 -1.70 -3.07 -23.60
CA ASN A 303 -1.52 -2.58 -24.96
C ASN A 303 -0.12 -1.98 -25.13
N TYR A 304 0.64 -2.47 -26.10
CA TYR A 304 1.90 -1.86 -26.56
C TYR A 304 1.84 -1.46 -28.04
N ASP A 305 0.66 -1.59 -28.66
CA ASP A 305 0.45 -1.36 -30.09
C ASP A 305 -0.25 -0.01 -30.27
N GLU A 306 0.45 0.94 -30.90
CA GLU A 306 -0.07 2.28 -31.18
C GLU A 306 -1.38 2.26 -32.00
N SER A 307 -1.58 1.24 -32.84
CA SER A 307 -2.83 1.10 -33.61
C SER A 307 -4.05 0.74 -32.75
N LYS A 308 -3.82 0.30 -31.51
CA LYS A 308 -4.86 -0.08 -30.54
C LYS A 308 -5.09 0.98 -29.46
N VAL A 309 -4.42 2.12 -29.55
CA VAL A 309 -4.69 3.26 -28.65
C VAL A 309 -6.14 3.71 -28.85
N PRO A 310 -6.97 3.77 -27.79
CA PRO A 310 -8.34 4.20 -27.91
C PRO A 310 -8.41 5.65 -28.39
N ALA A 311 -9.50 6.03 -29.05
CA ALA A 311 -9.77 7.45 -29.26
C ALA A 311 -9.98 8.14 -27.90
N TYR A 312 -9.32 9.28 -27.69
CA TYR A 312 -9.45 10.06 -26.46
C TYR A 312 -9.46 11.56 -26.75
N THR A 313 -10.07 12.31 -25.83
CA THR A 313 -10.02 13.77 -25.80
C THR A 313 -9.35 14.19 -24.50
N LEU A 314 -8.34 15.05 -24.59
CA LEU A 314 -7.68 15.61 -23.41
C LEU A 314 -8.49 16.80 -22.85
N PRO A 315 -8.55 16.96 -21.52
CA PRO A 315 -8.98 18.22 -20.91
C PRO A 315 -8.16 19.39 -21.45
N ASP A 316 -8.82 20.50 -21.78
CA ASP A 316 -8.12 21.70 -22.22
C ASP A 316 -7.45 22.39 -21.03
N VAL A 317 -6.11 22.39 -21.03
CA VAL A 317 -5.28 22.93 -19.95
C VAL A 317 -5.58 24.41 -19.65
N LEU A 318 -6.03 25.19 -20.63
CA LEU A 318 -6.41 26.60 -20.50
C LEU A 318 -7.94 26.81 -20.38
N THR A 319 -8.68 25.83 -19.87
CA THR A 319 -10.12 25.96 -19.58
C THR A 319 -10.41 25.60 -18.13
N LEU A 320 -11.08 26.49 -17.40
CA LEU A 320 -11.58 26.21 -16.04
C LEU A 320 -12.67 25.15 -16.06
N ASN A 321 -12.92 24.47 -14.95
CA ASN A 321 -13.97 23.43 -14.87
C ASN A 321 -15.39 23.97 -15.15
N ASN A 322 -15.61 25.28 -14.99
CA ASN A 322 -16.86 25.95 -15.33
C ASN A 322 -16.98 26.32 -16.83
N GLY A 323 -16.01 25.94 -17.66
CA GLY A 323 -15.97 26.20 -19.10
C GLY A 323 -15.33 27.53 -19.52
N GLN A 324 -14.96 28.41 -18.57
CA GLN A 324 -14.33 29.70 -18.89
C GLN A 324 -12.88 29.49 -19.36
N LYS A 325 -12.52 30.11 -20.49
CA LYS A 325 -11.14 30.13 -21.01
C LYS A 325 -10.22 30.98 -20.14
N VAL A 326 -8.98 30.52 -20.00
CA VAL A 326 -7.87 31.18 -19.31
C VAL A 326 -7.02 31.86 -20.38
N VAL A 327 -7.03 33.19 -20.43
CA VAL A 327 -6.33 33.96 -21.47
C VAL A 327 -5.27 34.90 -20.90
N THR A 328 -5.13 34.94 -19.58
CA THR A 328 -4.11 35.75 -18.90
C THR A 328 -3.32 34.95 -17.87
N ILE A 329 -2.05 35.33 -17.66
CA ILE A 329 -1.20 34.80 -16.58
C ILE A 329 -1.89 34.92 -15.21
N LYS A 330 -2.60 36.03 -14.97
CA LYS A 330 -3.32 36.27 -13.71
C LYS A 330 -4.43 35.25 -13.49
N GLU A 331 -5.18 34.88 -14.53
CA GLU A 331 -6.21 33.84 -14.44
C GLU A 331 -5.61 32.45 -14.24
N TRP A 332 -4.51 32.14 -14.92
CA TRP A 332 -3.77 30.90 -14.69
C TRP A 332 -3.35 30.78 -13.23
N VAL A 333 -2.60 31.77 -12.72
CA VAL A 333 -2.02 31.76 -11.37
C VAL A 333 -3.10 31.77 -10.28
N LYS A 334 -4.16 32.57 -10.43
CA LYS A 334 -5.18 32.75 -9.38
C LYS A 334 -6.36 31.79 -9.45
N LYS A 335 -6.59 31.13 -10.59
CA LYS A 335 -7.77 30.26 -10.79
C LYS A 335 -7.40 28.87 -11.28
N ARG A 336 -6.85 28.73 -12.50
CA ARG A 336 -6.68 27.40 -13.13
C ARG A 336 -5.63 26.55 -12.43
N ARG A 337 -4.49 27.13 -12.05
CA ARG A 337 -3.43 26.40 -11.35
C ARG A 337 -3.89 25.87 -9.99
N PRO A 338 -4.53 26.66 -9.09
CA PRO A 338 -5.11 26.12 -7.86
C PRO A 338 -6.20 25.05 -8.10
N GLU A 339 -7.04 25.23 -9.12
CA GLU A 339 -8.06 24.24 -9.49
C GLU A 339 -7.45 22.90 -9.90
N LEU A 340 -6.42 22.93 -10.75
CA LEU A 340 -5.68 21.73 -11.16
C LEU A 340 -4.96 21.04 -9.99
N ILE A 341 -4.29 21.81 -9.12
CA ILE A 341 -3.68 21.25 -7.90
C ILE A 341 -4.73 20.53 -7.06
N HIS A 342 -5.89 21.15 -6.86
CA HIS A 342 -6.97 20.55 -6.08
C HIS A 342 -7.48 19.23 -6.70
N LEU A 343 -7.58 19.16 -8.04
CA LEU A 343 -7.94 17.93 -8.74
C LEU A 343 -6.88 16.84 -8.57
N PHE A 344 -5.60 17.16 -8.76
CA PHE A 344 -4.52 16.20 -8.55
C PHE A 344 -4.39 15.74 -7.09
N GLU A 345 -4.58 16.64 -6.12
CA GLU A 345 -4.64 16.29 -4.69
C GLU A 345 -5.80 15.35 -4.40
N THR A 346 -7.01 15.69 -4.82
CA THR A 346 -8.20 14.92 -4.39
C THR A 346 -8.44 13.66 -5.21
N GLN A 347 -7.97 13.60 -6.46
CA GLN A 347 -8.30 12.51 -7.39
C GLN A 347 -7.12 11.61 -7.75
N MET A 348 -5.88 11.98 -7.41
CA MET A 348 -4.68 11.23 -7.83
C MET A 348 -3.64 11.02 -6.73
N TYR A 349 -2.93 12.06 -6.31
CA TYR A 349 -1.79 11.91 -5.39
C TYR A 349 -2.18 11.90 -3.91
N GLY A 350 -3.30 12.56 -3.58
CA GLY A 350 -3.77 12.74 -2.22
C GLY A 350 -3.22 14.00 -1.55
N LYS A 351 -4.03 14.58 -0.66
CA LYS A 351 -3.70 15.80 0.08
C LYS A 351 -2.66 15.50 1.17
N ALA A 352 -1.51 16.16 1.07
CA ALA A 352 -0.48 16.14 2.10
C ALA A 352 -0.81 17.12 3.25
N PRO A 353 -0.39 16.85 4.50
CA PRO A 353 -0.49 17.79 5.60
C PRO A 353 0.52 18.94 5.41
N ALA A 354 0.29 20.04 6.13
CA ALA A 354 1.33 21.06 6.27
C ALA A 354 2.59 20.48 6.93
N HIS A 355 3.74 21.11 6.70
CA HIS A 355 5.00 20.74 7.36
C HIS A 355 4.83 20.75 8.90
N PRO A 356 5.50 19.84 9.63
CA PRO A 356 5.30 19.73 11.06
C PRO A 356 5.89 20.96 11.76
N LYS A 357 5.22 21.43 12.82
CA LYS A 357 5.71 22.58 13.60
C LYS A 357 7.06 22.32 14.27
N ASP A 358 7.36 21.05 14.53
CA ASP A 358 8.60 20.59 15.13
C ASP A 358 9.68 20.27 14.08
N LEU A 359 9.52 20.68 12.82
CA LEU A 359 10.54 20.52 11.78
C LEU A 359 11.83 21.27 12.20
N HIS A 360 12.94 20.55 12.28
CA HIS A 360 14.25 21.14 12.58
C HIS A 360 15.39 20.30 11.99
N PHE A 361 16.58 20.90 11.90
CA PHE A 361 17.69 20.34 11.14
C PHE A 361 18.95 20.21 11.99
N ARG A 362 19.77 19.19 11.72
CA ARG A 362 21.08 19.01 12.33
C ARG A 362 22.09 18.45 11.35
N VAL A 363 23.24 19.09 11.24
CA VAL A 363 24.40 18.50 10.56
C VAL A 363 24.93 17.35 11.41
N LEU A 364 24.91 16.14 10.86
CA LEU A 364 25.39 14.92 11.50
C LEU A 364 26.89 14.73 11.27
N THR A 365 27.31 14.85 10.01
CA THR A 365 28.70 14.70 9.59
C THR A 365 29.04 15.76 8.54
N GLU A 366 30.30 16.21 8.54
CA GLU A 366 30.84 17.08 7.50
C GLU A 366 32.31 16.71 7.25
N ASP A 367 32.65 16.49 5.98
CA ASP A 367 34.01 16.27 5.51
C ASP A 367 34.29 17.25 4.36
N LYS A 368 35.11 18.26 4.65
CA LYS A 368 35.47 19.33 3.70
C LYS A 368 36.40 18.86 2.59
N ASN A 369 36.99 17.67 2.70
CA ASN A 369 37.96 17.14 1.74
C ASN A 369 37.51 15.82 1.10
N ALA A 370 36.21 15.53 1.12
CA ALA A 370 35.65 14.35 0.49
C ALA A 370 36.02 14.26 -1.00
N LEU A 371 36.09 13.03 -1.51
CA LEU A 371 36.45 12.74 -2.91
C LEU A 371 37.81 13.35 -3.30
N ASN A 372 38.83 13.16 -2.45
CA ASN A 372 40.19 13.70 -2.64
C ASN A 372 40.21 15.23 -2.82
N GLY A 373 39.40 15.95 -2.04
CA GLY A 373 39.31 17.40 -2.08
C GLY A 373 38.42 17.96 -3.20
N LEU A 374 37.77 17.12 -4.00
CA LEU A 374 36.82 17.58 -5.03
C LEU A 374 35.57 18.21 -4.41
N ALA A 375 35.10 17.70 -3.27
CA ALA A 375 33.84 18.10 -2.67
C ALA A 375 33.90 18.23 -1.14
N THR A 376 33.02 19.07 -0.60
CA THR A 376 32.57 18.99 0.79
C THR A 376 31.38 18.03 0.84
N ARG A 377 31.48 16.95 1.61
CA ARG A 377 30.36 16.04 1.91
C ARG A 377 29.73 16.42 3.24
N ARG A 378 28.40 16.47 3.31
CA ARG A 378 27.62 16.73 4.52
C ARG A 378 26.47 15.73 4.62
N GLU A 379 26.23 15.18 5.81
CA GLU A 379 24.99 14.47 6.11
C GLU A 379 24.17 15.27 7.10
N VAL A 380 22.90 15.50 6.80
CA VAL A 380 22.00 16.35 7.58
C VAL A 380 20.77 15.53 7.96
N ALA A 381 20.44 15.49 9.25
CA ALA A 381 19.15 15.01 9.70
C ALA A 381 18.11 16.12 9.55
N VAL A 382 17.01 15.81 8.86
CA VAL A 382 15.79 16.61 8.84
C VAL A 382 14.77 15.90 9.75
N TYR A 383 14.62 16.40 10.97
CA TYR A 383 13.74 15.82 11.99
C TYR A 383 12.31 16.31 11.78
N LEU A 384 11.38 15.36 11.70
CA LEU A 384 9.95 15.61 11.50
C LEU A 384 9.18 15.70 12.82
N THR A 385 9.82 15.35 13.93
CA THR A 385 9.22 15.23 15.26
C THR A 385 10.17 15.78 16.32
N LYS A 386 9.61 16.34 17.39
CA LYS A 386 10.38 16.93 18.49
C LYS A 386 11.23 15.92 19.27
N ASP A 387 10.78 14.68 19.37
CA ASP A 387 11.52 13.61 20.05
C ASP A 387 12.60 12.96 19.15
N GLU A 388 12.77 13.50 17.95
CA GLU A 388 13.82 13.15 16.99
C GLU A 388 13.78 11.70 16.48
N LYS A 389 12.69 10.96 16.75
CA LYS A 389 12.56 9.56 16.33
C LYS A 389 12.27 9.41 14.84
N HIS A 390 11.61 10.39 14.24
CA HIS A 390 11.27 10.37 12.81
C HIS A 390 12.10 11.44 12.10
N TYR A 391 13.02 11.00 11.24
CA TYR A 391 13.89 11.88 10.48
C TYR A 391 14.39 11.21 9.20
N MET A 392 14.63 12.04 8.18
CA MET A 392 15.36 11.64 6.99
C MET A 392 16.81 12.10 7.06
N THR A 393 17.72 11.31 6.50
CA THR A 393 19.14 11.68 6.37
C THR A 393 19.39 12.16 4.95
N VAL A 394 19.71 13.44 4.80
CA VAL A 394 20.07 14.06 3.52
C VAL A 394 21.58 14.03 3.35
N LEU A 395 22.05 13.35 2.32
CA LEU A 395 23.45 13.37 1.87
C LEU A 395 23.62 14.51 0.86
N ILE A 396 24.63 15.35 1.08
CA ILE A 396 24.93 16.52 0.26
C ILE A 396 26.41 16.48 -0.14
N TYR A 397 26.70 16.65 -1.43
CA TYR A 397 28.01 16.97 -1.96
C TYR A 397 27.99 18.38 -2.55
N LEU A 398 28.95 19.20 -2.16
CA LEU A 398 29.13 20.55 -2.68
C LEU A 398 30.53 20.68 -3.28
N PRO A 399 30.71 21.22 -4.50
CA PRO A 399 32.04 21.34 -5.08
C PRO A 399 32.90 22.27 -4.23
N ASN A 400 34.15 21.90 -4.00
CA ASN A 400 35.09 22.75 -3.27
C ASN A 400 35.59 23.91 -4.12
N GLN A 401 35.65 23.73 -5.44
CA GLN A 401 35.94 24.79 -6.40
C GLN A 401 34.69 25.66 -6.61
N ARG A 402 34.36 26.49 -5.61
CA ARG A 402 33.21 27.41 -5.63
C ARG A 402 33.58 28.79 -5.07
N GLN A 403 32.90 29.83 -5.53
CA GLN A 403 33.08 31.22 -5.04
C GLN A 403 31.97 31.67 -4.06
N GLY A 404 31.08 30.75 -3.66
CA GLY A 404 29.93 31.04 -2.80
C GLY A 404 28.91 29.91 -2.85
N ALA A 405 27.64 30.26 -2.67
CA ALA A 405 26.53 29.33 -2.75
C ALA A 405 26.41 28.68 -4.14
N VAL A 406 26.15 27.37 -4.20
CA VAL A 406 26.11 26.60 -5.46
C VAL A 406 24.69 26.20 -5.86
N PRO A 407 24.36 26.18 -7.17
CA PRO A 407 23.13 25.55 -7.63
C PRO A 407 23.17 24.04 -7.36
N MET A 408 22.00 23.42 -7.17
CA MET A 408 21.88 22.02 -6.74
C MET A 408 21.14 21.17 -7.76
N PHE A 409 21.58 19.92 -7.94
CA PHE A 409 20.70 18.82 -8.30
C PHE A 409 20.23 18.10 -7.04
N PHE A 410 18.94 17.81 -6.93
CA PHE A 410 18.35 17.15 -5.78
C PHE A 410 17.40 16.03 -6.21
N GLY A 411 17.64 14.81 -5.74
CA GLY A 411 16.78 13.67 -6.07
C GLY A 411 16.63 12.67 -4.94
N ILE A 412 15.58 11.88 -4.98
CA ILE A 412 15.35 10.80 -4.01
C ILE A 412 16.02 9.51 -4.53
N ASN A 413 16.64 8.71 -3.66
CA ASN A 413 17.27 7.45 -4.06
C ASN A 413 16.49 6.18 -3.65
N PHE A 414 16.75 5.09 -4.38
CA PHE A 414 16.06 3.80 -4.26
C PHE A 414 16.66 2.83 -3.24
N LYS A 415 17.94 3.00 -2.87
CA LYS A 415 18.75 1.95 -2.24
C LYS A 415 19.49 2.38 -0.98
N GLY A 416 19.26 3.61 -0.50
CA GLY A 416 20.01 4.21 0.60
C GLY A 416 21.09 5.16 0.09
N ASN A 417 21.44 6.17 0.88
CA ASN A 417 22.44 7.18 0.50
C ASN A 417 23.81 6.54 0.19
N HIS A 418 24.22 5.53 0.95
CA HIS A 418 25.47 4.80 0.73
C HIS A 418 25.53 4.07 -0.62
N ALA A 419 24.39 3.83 -1.27
CA ALA A 419 24.36 3.16 -2.56
C ALA A 419 24.68 4.10 -3.74
N ILE A 420 24.59 5.42 -3.57
CA ILE A 420 24.77 6.38 -4.68
C ILE A 420 26.24 6.59 -5.06
N HIS A 421 27.19 6.22 -4.20
CA HIS A 421 28.62 6.42 -4.45
C HIS A 421 29.47 5.43 -3.63
N PRO A 422 30.64 4.97 -4.11
CA PRO A 422 31.57 4.12 -3.34
C PRO A 422 32.27 4.84 -2.16
N ASP A 423 31.95 6.10 -1.88
CA ASP A 423 32.60 6.89 -0.82
C ASP A 423 32.34 6.27 0.55
N GLU A 424 33.42 5.82 1.21
CA GLU A 424 33.37 5.14 2.51
C GLU A 424 32.86 6.04 3.65
N GLY A 425 32.97 7.35 3.49
CA GLY A 425 32.52 8.31 4.49
C GLY A 425 31.01 8.58 4.49
N ILE A 426 30.24 7.98 3.57
CA ILE A 426 28.77 7.98 3.66
C ILE A 426 28.34 6.98 4.74
N THR A 427 27.48 7.41 5.66
CA THR A 427 26.98 6.58 6.75
C THR A 427 26.12 5.43 6.21
N LEU A 428 26.28 4.24 6.81
CA LEU A 428 25.43 3.08 6.53
C LEU A 428 24.17 3.13 7.42
N PRO A 429 23.01 2.68 6.92
CA PRO A 429 21.82 2.57 7.76
C PRO A 429 22.04 1.61 8.93
N SER A 430 21.50 1.93 10.11
CA SER A 430 21.48 1.02 11.25
C SER A 430 20.60 -0.21 10.97
N GLU A 431 20.79 -1.29 11.73
CA GLU A 431 19.91 -2.47 11.66
C GLU A 431 18.44 -2.12 11.92
N GLU A 432 18.18 -1.21 12.86
CA GLU A 432 16.83 -0.69 13.14
C GLU A 432 16.22 -0.02 11.90
N LYS A 433 16.96 0.86 11.21
CA LYS A 433 16.49 1.48 9.97
C LYS A 433 16.23 0.43 8.88
N LEU A 434 17.08 -0.59 8.75
CA LEU A 434 16.86 -1.67 7.78
C LEU A 434 15.55 -2.43 8.04
N LEU A 435 15.24 -2.69 9.32
CA LEU A 435 13.97 -3.31 9.72
C LEU A 435 12.77 -2.41 9.36
N THR A 436 12.85 -1.10 9.62
CA THR A 436 11.77 -0.18 9.23
C THR A 436 11.57 -0.10 7.72
N TYR A 437 12.63 -0.28 6.94
CA TYR A 437 12.54 -0.35 5.48
C TYR A 437 11.95 -1.67 4.96
N GLY A 438 11.61 -2.62 5.84
CA GLY A 438 11.14 -3.95 5.46
C GLY A 438 12.23 -4.80 4.81
N ARG A 439 13.51 -4.55 5.10
CA ARG A 439 14.64 -5.22 4.44
C ARG A 439 15.41 -6.12 5.41
N LYS A 440 15.72 -7.33 4.95
CA LYS A 440 16.61 -8.28 5.65
C LYS A 440 18.09 -8.02 5.38
N TYR A 441 18.41 -7.38 4.25
CA TYR A 441 19.78 -7.16 3.81
C TYR A 441 19.95 -5.73 3.30
N MET A 442 21.13 -5.18 3.57
CA MET A 442 21.56 -3.88 3.07
C MET A 442 22.14 -4.02 1.66
N PHE A 443 21.86 -3.05 0.78
CA PHE A 443 22.53 -2.99 -0.52
C PHE A 443 24.02 -2.67 -0.37
N PRO A 444 24.89 -3.19 -1.26
CA PRO A 444 26.29 -2.80 -1.27
C PRO A 444 26.48 -1.28 -1.46
N ARG A 445 27.54 -0.73 -0.88
CA ARG A 445 27.96 0.65 -1.12
C ARG A 445 28.22 0.87 -2.61
N GLY A 446 27.83 2.02 -3.15
CA GLY A 446 27.97 2.34 -4.57
C GLY A 446 27.14 1.47 -5.53
N ASN A 447 26.22 0.63 -5.05
CA ASN A 447 25.42 -0.27 -5.89
C ASN A 447 24.52 0.45 -6.94
N ALA A 448 24.30 1.75 -6.78
CA ALA A 448 23.58 2.59 -7.73
C ALA A 448 24.46 3.70 -8.32
N ALA A 449 25.79 3.66 -8.17
CA ALA A 449 26.67 4.76 -8.56
C ALA A 449 26.57 5.16 -10.04
N SER A 450 26.27 4.21 -10.94
CA SER A 450 26.05 4.50 -12.37
C SER A 450 24.88 5.47 -12.64
N ARG A 451 23.95 5.59 -11.70
CA ARG A 451 22.76 6.47 -11.78
C ARG A 451 23.00 7.86 -11.21
N TRP A 452 24.13 8.08 -10.53
CA TRP A 452 24.43 9.27 -9.75
C TRP A 452 25.85 9.77 -10.08
N PRO A 453 26.01 10.66 -11.09
CA PRO A 453 27.33 11.06 -11.57
C PRO A 453 27.91 12.19 -10.70
N VAL A 454 28.24 11.87 -9.44
CA VAL A 454 28.67 12.85 -8.42
C VAL A 454 29.81 13.73 -8.94
N GLU A 455 30.88 13.13 -9.45
CA GLU A 455 32.06 13.87 -9.92
C GLU A 455 31.78 14.73 -11.14
N MET A 456 30.89 14.29 -12.04
CA MET A 456 30.46 15.09 -13.18
C MET A 456 29.79 16.37 -12.71
N LEU A 457 28.84 16.27 -11.78
CA LEU A 457 28.11 17.42 -11.24
C LEU A 457 29.04 18.40 -10.51
N MET A 458 29.95 17.88 -9.68
CA MET A 458 30.95 18.71 -8.99
C MET A 458 31.82 19.49 -9.98
N LYS A 459 32.30 18.84 -11.06
CA LYS A 459 33.11 19.48 -12.10
C LYS A 459 32.34 20.52 -12.91
N HIS A 460 31.03 20.39 -13.03
CA HIS A 460 30.17 21.39 -13.69
C HIS A 460 29.70 22.51 -12.74
N GLY A 461 30.16 22.50 -11.48
CA GLY A 461 29.83 23.54 -10.50
C GLY A 461 28.45 23.39 -9.85
N TYR A 462 27.86 22.21 -9.91
CA TYR A 462 26.61 21.89 -9.22
C TYR A 462 26.89 21.09 -7.95
N GLY A 463 26.18 21.41 -6.88
CA GLY A 463 26.03 20.50 -5.75
C GLY A 463 25.05 19.36 -6.08
N LEU A 464 25.13 18.27 -5.34
CA LEU A 464 24.20 17.15 -5.41
C LEU A 464 23.66 16.86 -4.00
N ALA A 465 22.35 16.71 -3.87
CA ALA A 465 21.72 16.24 -2.66
C ALA A 465 20.83 15.02 -2.92
N THR A 466 20.72 14.14 -1.92
CA THR A 466 19.78 13.03 -1.94
C THR A 466 19.37 12.59 -0.54
N PHE A 467 18.17 12.03 -0.42
CA PHE A 467 17.78 11.22 0.73
C PHE A 467 17.16 9.91 0.25
N TYR A 468 17.13 8.91 1.13
CA TYR A 468 16.52 7.62 0.83
C TYR A 468 15.00 7.69 1.00
N ARG A 469 14.24 7.28 -0.03
CA ARG A 469 12.76 7.29 0.02
C ARG A 469 12.17 6.58 1.26
N GLY A 470 12.83 5.50 1.72
CA GLY A 470 12.36 4.71 2.86
C GLY A 470 12.49 5.42 4.21
N ASP A 471 13.22 6.54 4.29
CA ASP A 471 13.20 7.40 5.48
C ASP A 471 11.86 8.14 5.64
N ILE A 472 11.12 8.33 4.54
CA ILE A 472 9.79 8.96 4.54
C ILE A 472 8.71 7.90 4.57
N ASP A 473 8.73 7.01 3.59
CA ASP A 473 7.75 5.93 3.50
C ASP A 473 8.38 4.74 2.75
N PRO A 474 8.55 3.59 3.41
CA PRO A 474 9.01 2.37 2.76
C PRO A 474 8.09 1.96 1.60
N ASP A 475 8.68 1.53 0.50
CA ASP A 475 7.94 1.25 -0.74
C ASP A 475 7.32 -0.16 -0.75
N PHE A 476 6.41 -0.41 0.19
CA PHE A 476 5.55 -1.59 0.23
C PHE A 476 4.26 -1.27 0.98
N ASP A 477 3.18 -1.97 0.63
CA ASP A 477 1.90 -1.76 1.30
C ASP A 477 1.84 -2.53 2.64
N ASP A 478 1.93 -1.79 3.73
CA ASP A 478 1.62 -2.26 5.07
C ASP A 478 0.38 -1.58 5.67
N ALA A 479 -0.47 -1.00 4.82
CA ALA A 479 -1.58 -0.13 5.17
C ALA A 479 -1.17 1.17 5.88
N PHE A 480 0.00 1.73 5.52
CA PHE A 480 0.57 2.95 6.09
C PHE A 480 0.77 2.87 7.61
N ARG A 481 1.20 1.69 8.10
CA ARG A 481 1.53 1.49 9.53
C ARG A 481 2.94 1.96 9.85
N ASN A 482 3.82 1.99 8.86
CA ASN A 482 5.14 2.58 8.92
C ASN A 482 5.15 4.00 8.29
N GLY A 483 6.34 4.55 8.08
CA GLY A 483 6.51 5.82 7.39
C GLY A 483 5.98 7.03 8.17
N VAL A 484 5.77 8.13 7.46
CA VAL A 484 5.37 9.42 8.04
C VAL A 484 3.86 9.57 8.25
N HIS A 485 3.02 8.82 7.53
CA HIS A 485 1.56 9.01 7.56
C HIS A 485 0.95 8.92 8.97
N PRO A 486 1.32 7.95 9.84
CA PRO A 486 0.78 7.84 11.19
C PRO A 486 0.99 9.09 12.06
N LEU A 487 2.01 9.89 11.78
CA LEU A 487 2.31 11.12 12.52
C LEU A 487 1.19 12.18 12.39
N PHE A 488 0.35 12.06 11.36
CA PHE A 488 -0.66 13.05 11.00
C PHE A 488 -2.11 12.53 11.15
N TYR A 489 -2.28 11.34 11.70
CA TYR A 489 -3.61 10.76 11.90
C TYR A 489 -4.41 11.49 12.96
N LYS A 490 -5.69 11.71 12.65
CA LYS A 490 -6.68 12.17 13.64
C LYS A 490 -6.94 11.07 14.65
N LYS A 491 -7.43 11.43 15.84
CA LYS A 491 -7.78 10.44 16.88
C LYS A 491 -8.74 9.39 16.33
N GLY A 492 -8.35 8.12 16.37
CA GLY A 492 -9.14 6.98 15.89
C GLY A 492 -8.92 6.64 14.41
N GLN A 493 -8.20 7.46 13.65
CA GLN A 493 -7.80 7.16 12.29
C GLN A 493 -6.66 6.14 12.28
N LYS A 494 -6.77 5.13 11.40
CA LYS A 494 -5.81 4.01 11.29
C LYS A 494 -5.19 3.88 9.90
N ARG A 495 -5.67 4.67 8.93
CA ARG A 495 -5.21 4.75 7.55
C ARG A 495 -5.58 6.11 6.96
N PRO A 496 -4.95 6.57 5.86
CA PRO A 496 -5.38 7.78 5.17
C PRO A 496 -6.85 7.69 4.73
N ALA A 497 -7.57 8.82 4.74
CA ALA A 497 -8.87 8.94 4.09
C ALA A 497 -8.74 8.87 2.57
N ASP A 498 -9.87 8.77 1.85
CA ASP A 498 -9.82 8.43 0.42
C ASP A 498 -9.14 9.50 -0.46
N ASP A 499 -9.12 10.76 -0.01
CA ASP A 499 -8.48 11.90 -0.64
C ASP A 499 -7.16 12.33 0.06
N GLU A 500 -6.71 11.62 1.08
CA GLU A 500 -5.44 11.89 1.76
C GLU A 500 -4.27 11.21 1.01
N TRP A 501 -3.08 11.81 1.14
CA TRP A 501 -1.84 11.42 0.46
C TRP A 501 -1.48 9.93 0.49
N GLY A 502 -1.09 9.41 -0.68
CA GLY A 502 -0.36 8.15 -0.81
C GLY A 502 1.15 8.34 -0.65
N THR A 503 1.91 7.28 -0.93
CA THR A 503 3.37 7.25 -0.82
C THR A 503 4.08 8.24 -1.75
N LEU A 504 3.61 8.43 -2.99
CA LEU A 504 4.23 9.37 -3.92
C LEU A 504 4.11 10.82 -3.43
N ALA A 505 2.95 11.19 -2.88
CA ALA A 505 2.74 12.48 -2.26
C ALA A 505 3.57 12.65 -0.97
N ALA A 506 3.72 11.60 -0.16
CA ALA A 506 4.58 11.63 1.01
C ALA A 506 6.06 11.87 0.64
N TRP A 507 6.58 11.17 -0.38
CA TRP A 507 7.94 11.39 -0.85
C TRP A 507 8.14 12.81 -1.41
N ALA A 508 7.17 13.35 -2.15
CA ALA A 508 7.21 14.73 -2.67
C ALA A 508 7.20 15.78 -1.54
N TRP A 509 6.40 15.54 -0.50
CA TRP A 509 6.38 16.33 0.72
C TRP A 509 7.72 16.26 1.46
N GLY A 510 8.36 15.09 1.51
CA GLY A 510 9.71 14.92 2.04
C GLY A 510 10.74 15.79 1.32
N MET A 511 10.67 15.89 -0.01
CA MET A 511 11.51 16.81 -0.79
C MET A 511 11.29 18.27 -0.36
N SER A 512 10.03 18.67 -0.14
CA SER A 512 9.69 20.04 0.29
C SER A 512 10.24 20.36 1.70
N CYS A 513 10.26 19.38 2.60
CA CYS A 513 10.91 19.52 3.92
C CYS A 513 12.44 19.68 3.82
N VAL A 514 13.08 19.03 2.83
CA VAL A 514 14.52 19.25 2.56
C VAL A 514 14.76 20.62 1.92
N MET A 515 13.83 21.10 1.10
CA MET A 515 13.90 22.45 0.54
C MET A 515 13.90 23.52 1.64
N ASP A 516 13.15 23.31 2.74
CA ASP A 516 13.21 24.18 3.92
C ASP A 516 14.62 24.23 4.54
N TYR A 517 15.35 23.11 4.55
CA TYR A 517 16.74 23.10 5.00
C TYR A 517 17.66 23.88 4.04
N PHE A 518 17.50 23.70 2.72
CA PHE A 518 18.31 24.41 1.73
C PHE A 518 18.20 25.94 1.87
N GLU A 519 17.04 26.47 2.25
CA GLU A 519 16.86 27.91 2.52
C GLU A 519 17.66 28.42 3.73
N THR A 520 18.10 27.54 4.63
CA THR A 520 18.92 27.88 5.80
C THR A 520 20.42 27.74 5.56
N ASP A 521 20.82 26.98 4.54
CA ASP A 521 22.21 26.62 4.28
C ASP A 521 22.88 27.63 3.35
N LYS A 522 23.86 28.37 3.88
CA LYS A 522 24.54 29.45 3.14
C LYS A 522 25.45 28.96 2.02
N ASP A 523 25.81 27.68 2.00
CA ASP A 523 26.59 27.10 0.91
C ASP A 523 25.72 26.69 -0.29
N ILE A 524 24.39 26.71 -0.14
CA ILE A 524 23.43 26.25 -1.14
C ILE A 524 22.67 27.46 -1.72
N ASP A 525 22.64 27.57 -3.04
CA ASP A 525 21.77 28.54 -3.69
C ASP A 525 20.36 27.96 -3.82
N ALA A 526 19.56 28.17 -2.76
CA ALA A 526 18.18 27.68 -2.68
C ALA A 526 17.28 28.19 -3.83
N LYS A 527 17.65 29.25 -4.55
CA LYS A 527 16.87 29.73 -5.71
C LYS A 527 17.17 28.95 -6.99
N ARG A 528 18.17 28.06 -6.97
CA ARG A 528 18.65 27.29 -8.13
C ARG A 528 18.78 25.82 -7.79
N VAL A 529 17.69 25.22 -7.34
CA VAL A 529 17.59 23.77 -7.06
C VAL A 529 16.82 23.08 -8.18
N ALA A 530 17.52 22.27 -8.98
CA ALA A 530 16.94 21.35 -9.94
C ALA A 530 16.58 20.04 -9.25
N ILE A 531 15.30 19.66 -9.26
CA ILE A 531 14.87 18.36 -8.76
C ILE A 531 14.82 17.33 -9.88
N PHE A 532 15.20 16.10 -9.58
CA PHE A 532 15.14 15.00 -10.54
C PHE A 532 14.70 13.69 -9.89
N GLY A 533 14.09 12.82 -10.70
CA GLY A 533 13.74 11.48 -10.28
C GLY A 533 13.55 10.54 -11.46
N HIS A 534 13.81 9.26 -11.20
CA HIS A 534 13.63 8.19 -12.18
C HIS A 534 12.46 7.28 -11.80
N SER A 535 11.69 6.82 -12.78
CA SER A 535 10.57 5.88 -12.57
C SER A 535 9.53 6.46 -11.61
N ARG A 536 9.10 5.69 -10.59
CA ARG A 536 8.22 6.18 -9.51
C ARG A 536 8.74 7.43 -8.77
N LEU A 537 10.05 7.65 -8.72
CA LEU A 537 10.62 8.87 -8.16
C LEU A 537 10.56 10.04 -9.15
N GLY A 538 10.45 9.77 -10.46
CA GLY A 538 10.09 10.76 -11.48
C GLY A 538 8.65 11.23 -11.31
N LYS A 539 7.70 10.31 -11.09
CA LYS A 539 6.30 10.63 -10.73
C LYS A 539 6.24 11.57 -9.51
N THR A 540 7.00 11.21 -8.47
CA THR A 540 7.16 12.00 -7.24
C THR A 540 7.73 13.38 -7.50
N THR A 541 8.78 13.46 -8.33
CA THR A 541 9.48 14.72 -8.64
C THR A 541 8.60 15.68 -9.42
N LEU A 542 7.80 15.19 -10.37
CA LEU A 542 6.79 15.98 -11.05
C LEU A 542 5.77 16.57 -10.07
N TRP A 543 5.27 15.75 -9.14
CA TRP A 543 4.33 16.22 -8.12
C TRP A 543 4.96 17.23 -7.16
N ALA A 544 6.18 16.97 -6.66
CA ALA A 544 6.93 17.91 -5.83
C ALA A 544 7.14 19.25 -6.54
N GLY A 545 7.54 19.21 -7.81
CA GLY A 545 7.68 20.39 -8.64
C GLY A 545 6.36 21.14 -8.84
N ALA A 546 5.25 20.42 -9.02
CA ALA A 546 3.93 21.02 -9.18
C ALA A 546 3.43 21.73 -7.91
N ILE A 547 3.63 21.16 -6.72
CA ILE A 547 3.11 21.73 -5.46
C ILE A 547 4.06 22.73 -4.81
N ASP A 548 5.38 22.59 -4.99
CA ASP A 548 6.38 23.48 -4.41
C ASP A 548 7.04 24.34 -5.50
N PRO A 549 6.69 25.64 -5.60
CA PRO A 549 7.24 26.54 -6.61
C PRO A 549 8.69 26.94 -6.33
N ARG A 550 9.30 26.57 -5.19
CA ARG A 550 10.68 26.91 -4.84
C ARG A 550 11.71 26.12 -5.65
N PHE A 551 11.37 24.91 -6.11
CA PHE A 551 12.25 24.15 -7.00
C PHE A 551 12.34 24.85 -8.35
N ALA A 552 13.56 25.15 -8.81
CA ALA A 552 13.81 26.01 -9.96
C ALA A 552 13.69 25.28 -11.31
N LEU A 553 13.91 23.96 -11.32
CA LEU A 553 13.85 23.10 -12.51
C LEU A 553 13.38 21.71 -12.11
N VAL A 554 12.56 21.06 -12.93
CA VAL A 554 12.00 19.73 -12.66
C VAL A 554 12.42 18.74 -13.75
N ILE A 555 12.99 17.59 -13.39
CA ILE A 555 13.42 16.55 -14.33
C ILE A 555 12.69 15.24 -14.02
N SER A 556 11.99 14.73 -15.01
CA SER A 556 11.27 13.46 -14.96
C SER A 556 11.90 12.47 -15.93
N ASN A 557 12.54 11.42 -15.41
CA ASN A 557 13.16 10.37 -16.21
C ASN A 557 12.36 9.06 -16.15
N ASP A 558 11.87 8.58 -17.29
CA ASP A 558 11.12 7.33 -17.45
C ASP A 558 9.98 7.19 -16.42
N SER A 559 9.21 8.26 -16.22
CA SER A 559 8.25 8.35 -15.12
C SER A 559 6.96 7.58 -15.37
N GLY A 560 6.59 7.38 -16.62
CA GLY A 560 5.47 6.56 -17.07
C GLY A 560 4.10 6.94 -16.48
N CYS A 561 3.27 5.91 -16.26
CA CYS A 561 1.89 6.05 -15.83
C CYS A 561 1.75 6.77 -14.48
N GLY A 562 0.89 7.79 -14.46
CA GLY A 562 0.77 8.68 -13.32
C GLY A 562 2.01 9.50 -12.99
N GLY A 563 2.97 9.58 -13.92
CA GLY A 563 4.05 10.56 -13.99
C GLY A 563 3.83 11.46 -15.20
N ALA A 564 4.66 11.33 -16.23
CA ALA A 564 4.54 12.11 -17.46
C ALA A 564 3.63 11.45 -18.52
N ALA A 565 3.37 10.14 -18.49
CA ALA A 565 2.61 9.50 -19.58
C ALA A 565 1.10 9.76 -19.47
N LEU A 566 0.46 10.19 -20.58
CA LEU A 566 -0.98 10.43 -20.63
C LEU A 566 -1.79 9.18 -20.25
N SER A 567 -2.60 9.27 -19.20
CA SER A 567 -3.39 8.13 -18.68
C SER A 567 -4.41 7.64 -19.72
N ARG A 568 -4.99 8.56 -20.50
CA ARG A 568 -5.98 8.25 -21.54
C ARG A 568 -5.45 7.43 -22.71
N ARG A 569 -4.13 7.34 -22.90
CA ARG A 569 -3.54 6.49 -23.95
C ARG A 569 -3.68 5.00 -23.65
N LYS A 570 -3.74 4.63 -22.36
CA LYS A 570 -3.85 3.23 -21.91
C LYS A 570 -2.78 2.30 -22.56
N VAL A 571 -1.56 2.81 -22.76
CA VAL A 571 -0.40 2.07 -23.30
C VAL A 571 0.55 1.72 -22.16
N GLY A 572 1.09 0.49 -22.18
CA GLY A 572 1.97 0.01 -21.12
C GLY A 572 1.25 -0.09 -19.77
N GLU A 573 1.81 0.52 -18.73
CA GLU A 573 1.20 0.60 -17.42
C GLU A 573 -0.10 1.43 -17.46
N THR A 574 -1.25 0.82 -17.12
CA THR A 574 -2.54 1.55 -17.02
C THR A 574 -2.83 1.99 -15.58
N VAL A 575 -3.85 2.84 -15.38
CA VAL A 575 -4.27 3.29 -14.04
C VAL A 575 -4.63 2.10 -13.15
N ARG A 576 -5.33 1.10 -13.72
CA ARG A 576 -5.63 -0.14 -13.00
C ARG A 576 -4.35 -0.92 -12.66
N ALA A 577 -3.42 -1.05 -13.61
CA ALA A 577 -2.20 -1.82 -13.40
C ALA A 577 -1.37 -1.23 -12.26
N VAL A 578 -1.13 0.08 -12.29
CA VAL A 578 -0.31 0.76 -11.27
C VAL A 578 -0.99 0.73 -9.89
N ASN A 579 -2.31 0.99 -9.82
CA ASN A 579 -3.04 0.97 -8.55
C ASN A 579 -3.06 -0.42 -7.91
N ARG A 580 -3.09 -1.49 -8.72
CA ARG A 580 -3.11 -2.86 -8.20
C ARG A 580 -1.74 -3.37 -7.81
N GLN A 581 -0.71 -3.01 -8.57
CA GLN A 581 0.66 -3.42 -8.27
C GLN A 581 1.23 -2.64 -7.07
N PHE A 582 0.83 -1.39 -6.92
CA PHE A 582 1.34 -0.48 -5.89
C PHE A 582 0.18 0.25 -5.22
N THR A 583 -0.51 -0.48 -4.36
CA THR A 583 -1.76 -0.08 -3.71
C THR A 583 -1.65 1.14 -2.80
N HIS A 584 -0.43 1.47 -2.38
CA HIS A 584 -0.05 2.58 -1.51
C HIS A 584 0.41 3.85 -2.25
N TRP A 585 0.69 3.81 -3.55
CA TRP A 585 1.32 4.94 -4.26
C TRP A 585 0.47 6.21 -4.36
N PHE A 586 -0.81 6.05 -4.72
CA PHE A 586 -1.77 7.11 -4.99
C PHE A 586 -2.83 7.19 -3.88
N CYS A 587 -3.64 8.25 -3.86
CA CYS A 587 -4.80 8.29 -2.97
C CYS A 587 -5.87 7.28 -3.40
N ARG A 588 -6.77 6.93 -2.48
CA ARG A 588 -7.78 5.91 -2.75
C ARG A 588 -8.75 6.33 -3.86
N ASN A 589 -9.09 7.62 -3.96
CA ASN A 589 -9.97 8.14 -5.00
C ASN A 589 -9.47 7.81 -6.42
N PHE A 590 -8.16 7.73 -6.64
CA PHE A 590 -7.60 7.42 -7.96
C PHE A 590 -8.04 6.06 -8.51
N TRP A 591 -8.42 5.13 -7.63
CA TRP A 591 -8.88 3.79 -8.00
C TRP A 591 -10.21 3.79 -8.76
N GLN A 592 -11.03 4.84 -8.63
CA GLN A 592 -12.30 4.92 -9.37
C GLN A 592 -12.10 5.03 -10.89
N TYR A 593 -10.89 5.39 -11.32
CA TYR A 593 -10.48 5.55 -12.72
C TYR A 593 -9.80 4.31 -13.31
N ASN A 594 -9.71 3.22 -12.55
CA ASN A 594 -9.27 1.93 -13.08
C ASN A 594 -10.16 1.56 -14.28
N ASP A 595 -9.55 1.39 -15.46
CA ASP A 595 -10.20 1.14 -16.77
C ASP A 595 -11.12 2.24 -17.29
N LYS A 596 -11.16 3.37 -16.58
CA LYS A 596 -12.05 4.50 -16.81
C LYS A 596 -11.25 5.79 -16.95
N GLU A 597 -10.04 5.70 -17.51
CA GLU A 597 -9.10 6.81 -17.63
C GLU A 597 -9.69 8.00 -18.42
N GLU A 598 -10.66 7.77 -19.29
CA GLU A 598 -11.41 8.82 -19.99
C GLU A 598 -12.18 9.74 -19.02
N ASN A 599 -12.56 9.24 -17.85
CA ASN A 599 -13.32 9.95 -16.81
C ASN A 599 -12.43 10.71 -15.82
N LEU A 600 -11.10 10.62 -15.93
CA LEU A 600 -10.20 11.43 -15.10
C LEU A 600 -10.49 12.92 -15.33
N PRO A 601 -10.67 13.76 -14.29
CA PRO A 601 -10.92 15.19 -14.51
C PRO A 601 -9.67 15.95 -14.97
N VAL A 602 -8.51 15.29 -14.97
CA VAL A 602 -7.22 15.81 -15.42
C VAL A 602 -6.49 14.80 -16.32
N ASP A 603 -5.41 15.20 -16.98
CA ASP A 603 -4.39 14.29 -17.49
C ASP A 603 -2.97 14.85 -17.30
N GLN A 604 -1.95 14.04 -17.60
CA GLN A 604 -0.57 14.35 -17.20
C GLN A 604 0.03 15.58 -17.90
N HIS A 605 -0.49 16.03 -19.04
CA HIS A 605 -0.08 17.32 -19.65
C HIS A 605 -0.39 18.51 -18.73
N GLU A 606 -1.46 18.42 -17.93
CA GLU A 606 -1.82 19.46 -16.96
C GLU A 606 -0.89 19.42 -15.74
N LEU A 607 -0.39 18.24 -15.35
CA LEU A 607 0.65 18.12 -14.32
C LEU A 607 1.95 18.79 -14.78
N ILE A 608 2.37 18.56 -16.03
CA ILE A 608 3.55 19.24 -16.59
C ILE A 608 3.31 20.76 -16.65
N ALA A 609 2.10 21.19 -17.00
CA ALA A 609 1.75 22.60 -17.07
C ALA A 609 1.78 23.30 -15.70
N LEU A 610 1.50 22.61 -14.59
CA LEU A 610 1.58 23.16 -13.22
C LEU A 610 2.98 23.68 -12.84
N ILE A 611 4.01 23.24 -13.57
CA ILE A 611 5.41 23.64 -13.35
C ILE A 611 5.69 25.03 -13.97
N ALA A 612 4.92 25.43 -14.99
CA ALA A 612 5.09 26.71 -15.67
C ALA A 612 5.03 27.90 -14.67
N PRO A 613 5.89 28.93 -14.85
CA PRO A 613 6.81 29.15 -15.97
C PRO A 613 8.19 28.48 -15.84
N ARG A 614 8.43 27.65 -14.83
CA ARG A 614 9.75 27.06 -14.57
C ARG A 614 10.10 25.98 -15.60
N PRO A 615 11.39 25.77 -15.90
CA PRO A 615 11.82 24.71 -16.81
C PRO A 615 11.46 23.30 -16.31
N VAL A 616 11.02 22.46 -17.24
CA VAL A 616 10.75 21.03 -17.01
C VAL A 616 11.44 20.21 -18.10
N TYR A 617 12.09 19.11 -17.72
CA TYR A 617 12.71 18.16 -18.64
C TYR A 617 12.02 16.79 -18.50
N ILE A 618 11.52 16.24 -19.60
CA ILE A 618 10.96 14.88 -19.66
C ILE A 618 11.92 14.00 -20.47
N ALA A 619 12.24 12.81 -19.96
CA ALA A 619 13.11 11.86 -20.64
C ALA A 619 12.48 10.48 -20.66
N SER A 620 12.72 9.75 -21.74
CA SER A 620 12.23 8.39 -21.94
C SER A 620 13.32 7.47 -22.50
N ALA A 621 13.14 6.16 -22.34
CA ALA A 621 13.99 5.12 -22.93
C ALA A 621 13.24 4.33 -24.01
N GLU A 622 13.90 4.02 -25.12
CA GLU A 622 13.30 3.37 -26.30
C GLU A 622 12.70 1.99 -25.99
N GLU A 623 13.37 1.17 -25.17
CA GLU A 623 12.89 -0.17 -24.81
C GLU A 623 11.89 -0.15 -23.64
N ASP A 624 11.60 1.01 -23.05
CA ASP A 624 10.68 1.15 -21.92
C ASP A 624 9.22 1.32 -22.34
N CYS A 625 8.69 0.31 -23.05
CA CYS A 625 7.30 0.33 -23.51
C CYS A 625 6.29 0.35 -22.35
N TRP A 626 6.69 -0.01 -21.12
CA TRP A 626 5.82 0.05 -19.93
C TRP A 626 5.51 1.49 -19.53
N ALA A 627 6.43 2.43 -19.75
CA ALA A 627 6.25 3.84 -19.42
C ALA A 627 5.59 4.68 -20.52
N ASP A 628 5.30 4.13 -21.71
CA ASP A 628 4.73 4.85 -22.84
C ASP A 628 5.53 6.13 -23.21
N PRO A 629 6.74 6.01 -23.80
CA PRO A 629 7.58 7.15 -24.19
C PRO A 629 6.85 8.20 -25.04
N ARG A 630 5.97 7.74 -25.95
CA ARG A 630 5.15 8.64 -26.77
C ARG A 630 4.15 9.42 -25.91
N GLY A 631 3.53 8.79 -24.92
CA GLY A 631 2.66 9.46 -23.95
C GLY A 631 3.39 10.49 -23.11
N GLU A 632 4.64 10.22 -22.69
CA GLU A 632 5.48 11.18 -21.97
C GLU A 632 5.82 12.40 -22.83
N PHE A 633 6.24 12.18 -24.09
CA PHE A 633 6.46 13.25 -25.08
C PHE A 633 5.22 14.12 -25.26
N LEU A 634 4.05 13.49 -25.49
CA LEU A 634 2.81 14.19 -25.75
C LEU A 634 2.36 15.05 -24.56
N SER A 635 2.62 14.64 -23.32
CA SER A 635 2.35 15.49 -22.16
C SER A 635 3.18 16.77 -22.16
N GLY A 636 4.46 16.70 -22.53
CA GLY A 636 5.30 17.88 -22.72
C GLY A 636 4.77 18.77 -23.85
N LEU A 637 4.38 18.17 -24.98
CA LEU A 637 3.80 18.89 -26.11
C LEU A 637 2.53 19.65 -25.71
N TYR A 638 1.57 18.97 -25.10
CA TYR A 638 0.26 19.55 -24.75
C TYR A 638 0.28 20.46 -23.52
N ALA A 639 1.39 20.52 -22.78
CA ALA A 639 1.63 21.54 -21.75
C ALA A 639 2.12 22.89 -22.32
N SER A 640 2.63 22.91 -23.55
CA SER A 640 3.21 24.09 -24.20
C SER A 640 2.33 25.35 -24.20
N PRO A 641 0.99 25.27 -24.41
CA PRO A 641 0.13 26.46 -24.42
C PRO A 641 0.20 27.27 -23.12
N VAL A 642 0.47 26.63 -21.98
CA VAL A 642 0.63 27.34 -20.71
C VAL A 642 1.96 28.10 -20.69
N TYR A 643 3.05 27.53 -21.18
CA TYR A 643 4.33 28.25 -21.28
C TYR A 643 4.22 29.44 -22.25
N GLU A 644 3.52 29.26 -23.36
CA GLU A 644 3.24 30.32 -24.33
C GLU A 644 2.41 31.47 -23.71
N LEU A 645 1.47 31.16 -22.82
CA LEU A 645 0.74 32.16 -22.03
C LEU A 645 1.68 33.01 -21.15
N PHE A 646 2.80 32.45 -20.69
CA PHE A 646 3.87 33.16 -19.98
C PHE A 646 4.87 33.87 -20.91
N GLY A 647 4.68 33.82 -22.23
CA GLY A 647 5.62 34.37 -23.21
C GLY A 647 6.91 33.54 -23.34
N LEU A 648 6.89 32.28 -22.92
CA LEU A 648 8.03 31.37 -22.97
C LEU A 648 7.81 30.29 -24.02
N PRO A 649 8.88 29.80 -24.69
CA PRO A 649 8.74 28.65 -25.58
C PRO A 649 8.39 27.40 -24.77
N GLY A 650 7.34 26.68 -25.18
CA GLY A 650 7.01 25.35 -24.66
C GLY A 650 8.00 24.29 -25.19
N LEU A 651 7.48 23.15 -25.66
CA LEU A 651 8.25 22.14 -26.38
C LEU A 651 8.26 22.50 -27.89
N PRO A 652 9.40 22.87 -28.50
CA PRO A 652 9.44 23.52 -29.82
C PRO A 652 9.42 22.52 -30.99
N VAL A 653 8.79 21.36 -30.81
CA VAL A 653 8.62 20.33 -31.85
C VAL A 653 7.19 19.78 -31.79
N LYS A 654 6.67 19.29 -32.92
CA LYS A 654 5.32 18.69 -32.99
C LYS A 654 5.32 17.16 -32.97
N GLU A 655 6.43 16.57 -33.40
CA GLU A 655 6.64 15.12 -33.43
C GLU A 655 7.72 14.72 -32.44
N MET A 656 7.62 13.49 -31.92
CA MET A 656 8.63 12.95 -31.02
C MET A 656 9.98 12.89 -31.75
N PRO A 657 11.08 13.42 -31.16
CA PRO A 657 12.38 13.40 -31.82
C PRO A 657 12.89 11.97 -31.99
N ALA A 658 13.87 11.80 -32.87
CA ALA A 658 14.56 10.53 -33.02
C ALA A 658 15.35 10.17 -31.75
N VAL A 659 15.66 8.88 -31.61
CA VAL A 659 16.43 8.36 -30.48
C VAL A 659 17.80 9.01 -30.42
N ASN A 660 18.16 9.48 -29.23
CA ASN A 660 19.37 10.23 -28.91
C ASN A 660 19.48 11.62 -29.58
N GLU A 661 18.38 12.22 -30.04
CA GLU A 661 18.30 13.60 -30.55
C GLU A 661 17.52 14.51 -29.59
N PRO A 662 18.16 15.10 -28.58
CA PRO A 662 17.48 15.82 -27.50
C PRO A 662 16.99 17.21 -27.95
N VAL A 663 15.79 17.59 -27.51
CA VAL A 663 15.20 18.92 -27.71
C VAL A 663 15.44 19.77 -26.47
N LEU A 664 16.42 20.67 -26.55
CA LEU A 664 16.88 21.52 -25.43
C LEU A 664 16.51 23.01 -25.58
N SER A 665 15.98 23.41 -26.74
CA SER A 665 15.77 24.81 -27.10
C SER A 665 14.55 25.46 -26.41
N GLY A 666 13.61 24.66 -25.90
CA GLY A 666 12.43 25.14 -25.17
C GLY A 666 12.65 25.39 -23.67
N THR A 667 11.57 25.81 -23.00
CA THR A 667 11.43 25.76 -21.54
C THR A 667 10.93 24.38 -21.09
N ILE A 668 10.29 23.65 -22.01
CA ILE A 668 10.07 22.20 -21.89
C ILE A 668 11.16 21.51 -22.71
N GLY A 669 11.97 20.67 -22.06
CA GLY A 669 12.95 19.80 -22.69
C GLY A 669 12.41 18.38 -22.86
N TYR A 670 12.81 17.70 -23.94
CA TYR A 670 12.52 16.28 -24.12
C TYR A 670 13.68 15.53 -24.76
N HIS A 671 13.91 14.29 -24.36
CA HIS A 671 14.66 13.34 -25.17
C HIS A 671 14.12 11.92 -25.00
N ILE A 672 14.34 11.08 -26.01
CA ILE A 672 14.24 9.64 -25.89
C ILE A 672 15.61 9.04 -26.19
N ARG A 673 16.12 8.20 -25.30
CA ARG A 673 17.43 7.56 -25.48
C ARG A 673 17.31 6.08 -25.81
N SER A 674 18.34 5.52 -26.43
CA SER A 674 18.42 4.08 -26.67
C SER A 674 18.51 3.30 -25.35
N GLY A 675 18.05 2.05 -25.35
CA GLY A 675 18.21 1.11 -24.23
C GLY A 675 17.01 1.04 -23.29
N GLN A 676 17.22 0.40 -22.14
CA GLN A 676 16.18 0.02 -21.17
C GLN A 676 15.84 1.10 -20.15
N HIS A 677 14.82 0.85 -19.33
CA HIS A 677 14.38 1.68 -18.20
C HIS A 677 15.51 1.91 -17.17
N ASP A 678 16.16 3.08 -17.22
CA ASP A 678 17.28 3.44 -16.35
C ASP A 678 17.56 4.96 -16.41
N ILE A 679 18.50 5.44 -15.60
CA ILE A 679 19.10 6.76 -15.75
C ILE A 679 20.62 6.59 -15.88
N ASN A 680 21.18 7.00 -17.01
CA ASN A 680 22.58 6.79 -17.33
C ASN A 680 23.31 8.13 -17.63
N LEU A 681 24.60 8.03 -17.97
CA LEU A 681 25.44 9.20 -18.18
C LEU A 681 25.01 10.06 -19.39
N TYR A 682 24.40 9.46 -20.42
CA TYR A 682 23.83 10.22 -21.54
C TYR A 682 22.71 11.12 -21.04
N ASP A 683 21.75 10.57 -20.29
CA ASP A 683 20.63 11.33 -19.72
C ASP A 683 21.14 12.52 -18.91
N TRP A 684 22.09 12.27 -18.02
CA TRP A 684 22.73 13.28 -17.19
C TRP A 684 23.46 14.37 -17.97
N THR A 685 24.08 14.01 -19.09
CA THR A 685 24.74 15.00 -19.96
C THR A 685 23.70 15.98 -20.50
N GLN A 686 22.52 15.50 -20.88
CA GLN A 686 21.43 16.33 -21.38
C GLN A 686 20.81 17.19 -20.26
N TYR A 687 20.67 16.63 -19.06
CA TYR A 687 20.18 17.36 -17.90
C TYR A 687 21.08 18.50 -17.47
N VAL A 688 22.40 18.28 -17.46
CA VAL A 688 23.39 19.32 -17.14
C VAL A 688 23.37 20.41 -18.21
N GLN A 689 23.31 20.07 -19.50
CA GLN A 689 23.20 21.05 -20.58
C GLN A 689 21.93 21.92 -20.46
N PHE A 690 20.81 21.30 -20.10
CA PHE A 690 19.55 22.03 -19.90
C PHE A 690 19.58 22.90 -18.64
N ALA A 691 20.13 22.38 -17.54
CA ALA A 691 20.32 23.16 -16.31
C ALA A 691 21.29 24.34 -16.53
N ASP A 692 22.35 24.16 -17.30
CA ASP A 692 23.27 25.24 -17.65
C ASP A 692 22.55 26.38 -18.36
N LYS A 693 21.70 26.06 -19.33
CA LYS A 693 20.91 27.06 -20.05
C LYS A 693 19.92 27.82 -19.16
N HIS A 694 19.29 27.13 -18.19
CA HIS A 694 18.16 27.71 -17.46
C HIS A 694 18.49 28.20 -16.04
N LEU A 695 19.55 27.69 -15.42
CA LEU A 695 19.92 27.99 -14.02
C LEU A 695 21.25 28.74 -13.90
N LYS A 696 22.17 28.62 -14.86
CA LYS A 696 23.34 29.49 -14.87
C LYS A 696 22.95 30.81 -15.52
N LYS A 697 23.40 31.92 -14.95
CA LYS A 697 23.27 33.22 -15.60
C LYS A 697 24.22 33.20 -16.79
N ASP A 698 23.80 33.79 -17.91
CA ASP A 698 24.75 34.24 -18.93
C ASP A 698 25.74 35.17 -18.22
N ASN A 699 27.02 34.79 -18.22
CA ASN A 699 28.09 35.63 -17.68
C ASN A 699 28.31 36.85 -18.57
#